data_AF-A0A955B3E7-F1
#
_entry.id   AF-A0A955B3E7-F1
#
_cell.length_a   1.000
_cell.length_b   1.000
_cell.length_c   1.000
_cell.angle_alpha   90.00
_cell.angle_beta   90.00
_cell.angle_gamma   90.00
#
_symmetry.space_group_name_H-M   'P 1'
#
loop_
_entity.id
_entity.type
_entity.pdbx_description
1 polymer ?
#
loop_
_entity_poly.entity_id
_entity_poly.type
_entity_poly.pdbx_seq_one_letter_code
_entity_poly.pdbx_strand_id
1 'polypeptide(L)'
;KRYLELVDEVELALVAESARWGDQTSIYWLEPFQNLNPIVFTPDERWRPVVEFNVENFFPGRSAGFMRTLTSDDHNRRSPVLPTPDVAAKTEMIRMEARHGNKVYYTIDGSDPMLPNGKLSEAAIEYVDEVEITETTTITARSTNADNQWSAFAQVTYLTDVLPADASNLRITEVNYNPHAPFTQLGELNVDSDNFEFIELQNLSSSPIALQGVHFEPFAGKGISFEFGEQVLAPGQHVVVVRNIEAFSSRYNNTDTMALAVAVDGSIGEYDGGLANDGELLTLRDARGRLIQQFAYEDGGAWPGRADGNASSLELADIHGDYTLGTNYRNSSEFGGSPGFAGRGPDNRIVVNELLANSDEQLDRIELYNRSILPINIAGWYMSDSNNDYLKYRLPTSDALNVGRFAVFDESQLGFRLDSISGDDVYLIEADSGGRPTRFVDRIQFDAMAPGVSLGRLPDGSGQLYPMESVTLGAPNSGPMHGDIVVTEIQYDPGDPDGPGELTASSMEYIELYNRGSQEVDISGWRVRGGADFDFADGTKIAAGETVTLVSFDPNDASIRTLFNLLFTVSSSATLHGPLRGELANDADRVRVLRPEQPAPDAPDNIPYSLVDEVAYDSTTPWPEAIGGSNRSLHRNDVDAWGNDGRNWQLAAESPSKQNFERPVPGDLDGDRLVTAVDIDLVCGAVRQASSDLTYDLNADGTVDMEDYSYLLSDILYSMPGDANLDRLFDSSDLVLVFIAGQYNDDQVGNSTWASGDWNCDGEFNSGDIVAAFMTGAYRPNRAIPNPQKPDVVTRFEPANDNRLIVNRPKDAERPKIHRSKYVHEPTPYTGQSVDRLFDRIEPVWIPDEDARERFDPDEAERIV
;
A
#
# COMPACT_ATOMS: atom_id res chain seq x y z
N LYS A 1 2.77 2.45 41.56
CA LYS A 1 3.73 3.37 42.23
C LYS A 1 3.70 3.11 43.76
N ARG A 2 4.29 3.96 44.62
CA ARG A 2 4.76 3.78 46.03
C ARG A 2 4.70 2.43 46.77
N TYR A 3 3.59 1.70 46.80
CA TYR A 3 3.60 0.36 47.40
C TYR A 3 4.48 -0.60 46.59
N LEU A 4 4.41 -0.52 45.26
CA LEU A 4 5.24 -1.35 44.37
C LEU A 4 6.72 -0.96 44.47
N GLU A 5 7.06 0.33 44.40
CA GLU A 5 8.43 0.83 44.63
C GLU A 5 9.07 0.27 45.92
N LEU A 6 8.27 0.15 47.00
CA LEU A 6 8.70 -0.42 48.29
C LEU A 6 8.72 -1.96 48.32
N VAL A 7 8.02 -2.64 47.41
CA VAL A 7 8.12 -4.08 47.16
C VAL A 7 9.40 -4.37 46.38
N ASP A 8 9.68 -3.58 45.35
CA ASP A 8 10.84 -3.71 44.46
C ASP A 8 12.15 -3.48 45.24
N GLU A 9 12.20 -2.46 46.12
CA GLU A 9 13.31 -2.19 47.05
C GLU A 9 13.65 -3.41 47.94
N VAL A 10 12.69 -4.29 48.24
CA VAL A 10 12.89 -5.44 49.14
C VAL A 10 12.86 -6.80 48.44
N GLU A 11 12.45 -6.91 47.16
CA GLU A 11 12.36 -8.21 46.47
C GLU A 11 13.72 -8.90 46.43
N LEU A 12 14.80 -8.19 46.10
CA LEU A 12 16.15 -8.75 46.07
C LEU A 12 16.61 -9.26 47.46
N ALA A 13 16.17 -8.60 48.54
CA ALA A 13 16.46 -9.01 49.91
C ALA A 13 15.60 -10.20 50.36
N LEU A 14 14.35 -10.29 49.90
CA LEU A 14 13.47 -11.45 50.09
C LEU A 14 13.97 -12.67 49.33
N VAL A 15 14.43 -12.51 48.08
CA VAL A 15 15.10 -13.57 47.32
C VAL A 15 16.35 -14.04 48.09
N ALA A 16 17.20 -13.14 48.57
CA ALA A 16 18.40 -13.50 49.33
C ALA A 16 18.13 -14.18 50.67
N GLU A 17 17.12 -13.75 51.44
CA GLU A 17 16.77 -14.37 52.72
C GLU A 17 15.98 -15.68 52.52
N SER A 18 15.20 -15.82 51.44
CA SER A 18 14.57 -17.09 51.05
C SER A 18 15.59 -18.11 50.51
N ALA A 19 16.66 -17.68 49.86
CA ALA A 19 17.82 -18.54 49.57
C ALA A 19 18.58 -18.99 50.84
N ARG A 20 18.33 -18.37 52.00
CA ARG A 20 18.94 -18.74 53.29
C ARG A 20 18.04 -19.57 54.21
N TRP A 21 16.71 -19.46 54.08
CA TRP A 21 15.74 -20.17 54.94
C TRP A 21 14.44 -20.62 54.28
N GLY A 22 14.29 -20.52 52.96
CA GLY A 22 13.00 -20.80 52.29
C GLY A 22 12.47 -22.22 52.58
N ASP A 23 13.38 -23.19 52.70
CA ASP A 23 13.13 -24.59 53.06
C ASP A 23 12.85 -24.81 54.56
N GLN A 24 12.94 -23.79 55.42
CA GLN A 24 12.68 -23.94 56.85
C GLN A 24 11.19 -24.13 57.14
N THR A 25 10.79 -25.40 57.25
CA THR A 25 9.52 -25.82 57.86
C THR A 25 9.50 -25.56 59.37
N SER A 26 9.48 -24.29 59.78
CA SER A 26 9.50 -23.84 61.17
C SER A 26 8.15 -24.05 61.88
N ILE A 27 7.80 -25.30 62.13
CA ILE A 27 6.60 -25.71 62.87
C ILE A 27 7.03 -26.44 64.16
N TYR A 28 7.17 -25.68 65.26
CA TYR A 28 7.53 -26.25 66.57
C TYR A 28 6.69 -25.78 67.76
N TRP A 29 5.66 -24.93 67.57
CA TRP A 29 4.90 -24.33 68.68
C TRP A 29 3.37 -24.25 68.54
N LEU A 30 2.76 -24.98 67.58
CA LEU A 30 1.29 -25.07 67.45
C LEU A 30 0.80 -26.48 67.12
N GLU A 31 0.81 -27.38 68.11
CA GLU A 31 -0.12 -28.52 68.13
C GLU A 31 -1.54 -27.93 68.32
N PRO A 32 -2.42 -27.97 67.30
CA PRO A 32 -3.10 -29.23 66.97
C PRO A 32 -3.36 -29.49 65.46
N PHE A 33 -2.83 -28.69 64.53
CA PHE A 33 -3.22 -28.75 63.11
C PHE A 33 -2.29 -29.64 62.25
N GLN A 34 -2.52 -30.95 62.24
CA GLN A 34 -1.67 -31.92 61.52
C GLN A 34 -1.96 -32.08 60.00
N ASN A 35 -2.93 -31.35 59.44
CA ASN A 35 -3.41 -31.51 58.06
C ASN A 35 -3.23 -30.24 57.19
N LEU A 36 -2.10 -29.54 57.33
CA LEU A 36 -1.71 -28.44 56.43
C LEU A 36 -0.35 -28.74 55.81
N ASN A 37 -0.18 -28.40 54.53
CA ASN A 37 1.11 -28.50 53.85
C ASN A 37 2.17 -27.66 54.60
N PRO A 38 3.45 -28.06 54.57
CA PRO A 38 4.53 -27.24 55.11
C PRO A 38 4.49 -25.85 54.43
N ILE A 39 4.44 -24.79 55.24
CA ILE A 39 4.51 -23.42 54.73
C ILE A 39 5.97 -23.15 54.36
N VAL A 40 6.25 -23.17 53.06
CA VAL A 40 7.55 -22.76 52.51
C VAL A 40 7.57 -21.22 52.49
N PHE A 41 8.72 -20.61 52.80
CA PHE A 41 8.87 -19.15 52.80
C PHE A 41 9.63 -18.68 51.55
N THR A 42 9.15 -19.11 50.37
CA THR A 42 9.62 -18.60 49.08
C THR A 42 8.97 -17.26 48.72
N PRO A 43 9.54 -16.50 47.76
CA PRO A 43 8.86 -15.35 47.18
C PRO A 43 7.52 -15.75 46.56
N ASP A 44 7.48 -16.84 45.78
CA ASP A 44 6.33 -17.18 44.94
C ASP A 44 5.15 -17.84 45.68
N GLU A 45 5.39 -18.61 46.75
CA GLU A 45 4.28 -19.21 47.54
C GLU A 45 3.75 -18.28 48.64
N ARG A 46 4.48 -17.20 48.97
CA ARG A 46 4.21 -16.41 50.19
C ARG A 46 4.29 -14.90 50.05
N TRP A 47 5.16 -14.35 49.21
CA TRP A 47 5.28 -12.91 49.01
C TRP A 47 4.44 -12.44 47.83
N ARG A 48 4.64 -13.01 46.64
CA ARG A 48 3.94 -12.66 45.40
C ARG A 48 2.40 -12.71 45.57
N PRO A 49 1.80 -13.76 46.17
CA PRO A 49 0.34 -13.82 46.38
C PRO A 49 -0.19 -12.81 47.41
N VAL A 50 0.67 -12.28 48.28
CA VAL A 50 0.32 -11.21 49.22
C VAL A 50 0.47 -9.83 48.57
N VAL A 51 1.42 -9.65 47.66
CA VAL A 51 1.53 -8.46 46.80
C VAL A 51 0.32 -8.38 45.85
N GLU A 52 0.01 -9.47 45.13
CA GLU A 52 -1.16 -9.62 44.27
C GLU A 52 -2.46 -9.33 45.04
N PHE A 53 -2.71 -10.02 46.16
CA PHE A 53 -3.87 -9.73 47.01
C PHE A 53 -3.92 -8.27 47.48
N ASN A 54 -2.78 -7.66 47.79
CA ASN A 54 -2.77 -6.26 48.21
C ASN A 54 -3.14 -5.32 47.06
N VAL A 55 -2.56 -5.53 45.87
CA VAL A 55 -2.77 -4.72 44.66
C VAL A 55 -4.19 -4.87 44.10
N GLU A 56 -4.69 -6.09 43.97
CA GLU A 56 -5.98 -6.40 43.33
C GLU A 56 -7.18 -6.26 44.29
N ASN A 57 -7.00 -6.64 45.56
CA ASN A 57 -8.12 -6.81 46.49
C ASN A 57 -8.07 -5.81 47.66
N PHE A 58 -6.93 -5.65 48.34
CA PHE A 58 -6.85 -4.81 49.55
C PHE A 58 -6.91 -3.31 49.25
N PHE A 59 -6.06 -2.81 48.35
CA PHE A 59 -6.05 -1.37 48.01
C PHE A 59 -7.31 -0.95 47.25
N PRO A 60 -7.84 -1.70 46.25
CA PRO A 60 -9.10 -1.37 45.61
C PRO A 60 -10.29 -1.49 46.57
N GLY A 61 -10.33 -2.55 47.38
CA GLY A 61 -11.37 -2.75 48.41
C GLY A 61 -11.37 -1.64 49.48
N ARG A 62 -10.20 -1.20 49.95
CA ARG A 62 -10.07 -0.04 50.84
C ARG A 62 -10.44 1.26 50.15
N SER A 63 -10.04 1.46 48.90
CA SER A 63 -10.35 2.68 48.14
C SER A 63 -11.85 2.79 47.89
N ALA A 64 -12.52 1.71 47.46
CA ALA A 64 -13.97 1.63 47.31
C ALA A 64 -14.74 1.71 48.64
N GLY A 65 -14.11 1.39 49.77
CA GLY A 65 -14.64 1.61 51.11
C GLY A 65 -14.51 3.08 51.55
N PHE A 66 -13.34 3.67 51.37
CA PHE A 66 -13.03 5.06 51.68
C PHE A 66 -13.83 6.03 50.80
N MET A 67 -13.93 5.77 49.49
CA MET A 67 -14.79 6.52 48.57
C MET A 67 -16.28 6.39 48.93
N ARG A 68 -16.74 5.24 49.46
CA ARG A 68 -18.09 5.13 50.05
C ARG A 68 -18.25 5.96 51.31
N THR A 69 -17.23 6.04 52.17
CA THR A 69 -17.23 6.96 53.32
C THR A 69 -17.29 8.42 52.83
N LEU A 70 -16.41 8.82 51.91
CA LEU A 70 -16.38 10.18 51.33
C LEU A 70 -17.69 10.58 50.64
N THR A 71 -18.36 9.68 49.91
CA THR A 71 -19.64 9.98 49.20
C THR A 71 -20.88 9.88 50.10
N SER A 72 -20.76 9.27 51.28
CA SER A 72 -21.78 9.33 52.34
C SER A 72 -21.56 10.47 53.33
N ASP A 73 -20.36 11.06 53.37
CA ASP A 73 -20.05 12.25 54.16
C ASP A 73 -20.76 13.50 53.62
N ASP A 74 -21.25 14.31 54.55
CA ASP A 74 -21.95 15.56 54.30
C ASP A 74 -21.01 16.65 53.77
N HIS A 75 -19.69 16.56 54.03
CA HIS A 75 -18.70 17.51 53.49
C HIS A 75 -18.60 17.49 51.95
N ASN A 76 -18.76 16.33 51.30
CA ASN A 76 -18.71 16.23 49.84
C ASN A 76 -20.07 16.47 49.18
N ARG A 77 -21.17 16.17 49.89
CA ARG A 77 -22.53 16.52 49.42
C ARG A 77 -22.75 18.03 49.34
N ARG A 78 -22.04 18.78 50.21
CA ARG A 78 -21.98 20.24 50.21
C ARG A 78 -21.10 20.86 49.12
N SER A 79 -20.26 20.10 48.39
CA SER A 79 -19.40 20.70 47.36
C SER A 79 -20.22 21.42 46.29
N PRO A 80 -19.78 22.58 45.77
CA PRO A 80 -20.41 23.22 44.62
C PRO A 80 -20.42 22.27 43.43
N VAL A 81 -21.44 22.37 42.57
CA VAL A 81 -21.33 21.81 41.21
C VAL A 81 -20.75 22.90 40.32
N LEU A 82 -19.58 22.64 39.75
CA LEU A 82 -19.07 23.40 38.61
C LEU A 82 -19.62 22.72 37.35
N PRO A 83 -20.07 23.47 36.32
CA PRO A 83 -20.40 22.89 35.03
C PRO A 83 -19.26 22.03 34.48
N THR A 84 -19.58 20.83 34.03
CA THR A 84 -18.71 20.11 33.09
C THR A 84 -18.51 20.99 31.85
N PRO A 85 -17.28 21.15 31.32
CA PRO A 85 -17.07 21.90 30.08
C PRO A 85 -17.59 21.08 28.90
N ASP A 86 -18.90 21.10 28.70
CA ASP A 86 -19.60 20.32 27.69
C ASP A 86 -19.62 21.06 26.35
N VAL A 87 -18.67 20.67 25.50
CA VAL A 87 -18.68 20.89 24.03
C VAL A 87 -18.75 22.37 23.61
N ALA A 88 -17.64 23.07 23.86
CA ALA A 88 -17.14 24.25 23.13
C ALA A 88 -17.97 25.56 23.16
N ALA A 89 -17.40 26.59 23.80
CA ALA A 89 -17.77 27.99 23.59
C ALA A 89 -16.51 28.89 23.62
N LYS A 90 -16.53 29.97 22.81
CA LYS A 90 -15.41 30.91 22.65
C LYS A 90 -15.32 31.98 23.76
N THR A 91 -16.34 32.05 24.60
CA THR A 91 -16.43 32.82 25.85
C THR A 91 -17.59 32.20 26.62
N GLU A 92 -17.42 31.82 27.89
CA GLU A 92 -18.45 31.08 28.63
C GLU A 92 -18.87 31.81 29.91
N MET A 93 -20.18 31.82 30.20
CA MET A 93 -20.77 32.39 31.41
C MET A 93 -21.06 31.27 32.41
N ILE A 94 -20.13 31.02 33.33
CA ILE A 94 -20.15 29.85 34.21
C ILE A 94 -21.16 30.01 35.34
N ARG A 95 -22.12 29.10 35.39
CA ARG A 95 -23.12 28.97 36.47
C ARG A 95 -22.77 27.86 37.45
N MET A 96 -22.25 28.23 38.62
CA MET A 96 -22.00 27.28 39.71
C MET A 96 -23.29 26.98 40.49
N GLU A 97 -23.56 25.70 40.81
CA GLU A 97 -24.70 25.34 41.66
C GLU A 97 -24.33 25.34 43.15
N ALA A 98 -24.95 26.27 43.90
CA ALA A 98 -24.87 26.33 45.36
C ALA A 98 -25.76 25.27 46.03
N ARG A 99 -25.20 24.10 46.36
CA ARG A 99 -25.93 23.03 47.05
C ARG A 99 -26.37 23.44 48.45
N HIS A 100 -27.57 22.98 48.84
CA HIS A 100 -28.18 23.18 50.17
C HIS A 100 -28.37 24.64 50.64
N GLY A 101 -28.23 25.63 49.74
CA GLY A 101 -28.33 27.06 50.11
C GLY A 101 -27.08 27.59 50.82
N ASN A 102 -25.94 26.91 50.70
CA ASN A 102 -24.65 27.38 51.17
C ASN A 102 -24.18 28.59 50.34
N LYS A 103 -23.35 29.47 50.92
CA LYS A 103 -22.53 30.40 50.12
C LYS A 103 -21.48 29.61 49.35
N VAL A 104 -21.13 30.03 48.14
CA VAL A 104 -20.02 29.47 47.35
C VAL A 104 -18.92 30.54 47.24
N TYR A 105 -17.67 30.11 47.39
CA TYR A 105 -16.49 30.93 47.14
C TYR A 105 -15.57 30.21 46.17
N TYR A 106 -14.97 30.95 45.25
CA TYR A 106 -14.13 30.40 44.18
C TYR A 106 -12.89 31.26 43.94
N THR A 107 -11.90 30.69 43.27
CA THR A 107 -10.73 31.37 42.71
C THR A 107 -10.72 31.14 41.19
N ILE A 108 -9.86 31.88 40.48
CA ILE A 108 -9.64 31.73 39.01
C ILE A 108 -8.19 31.36 38.67
N ASP A 109 -7.30 31.34 39.67
CA ASP A 109 -5.89 30.96 39.58
C ASP A 109 -5.62 29.51 40.01
N GLY A 110 -6.69 28.70 40.13
CA GLY A 110 -6.65 27.34 40.66
C GLY A 110 -6.36 27.21 42.17
N SER A 111 -6.04 28.30 42.89
CA SER A 111 -5.70 28.23 44.32
C SER A 111 -6.91 27.87 45.20
N ASP A 112 -6.69 27.30 46.39
CA ASP A 112 -7.81 26.94 47.26
C ASP A 112 -8.47 28.20 47.88
N PRO A 113 -9.79 28.43 47.71
CA PRO A 113 -10.48 29.55 48.34
C PRO A 113 -10.48 29.48 49.88
N MET A 114 -10.14 28.34 50.47
CA MET A 114 -9.93 28.14 51.91
C MET A 114 -8.44 27.96 52.24
N LEU A 115 -7.91 28.83 53.09
CA LEU A 115 -6.57 28.67 53.67
C LEU A 115 -6.51 27.49 54.65
N PRO A 116 -5.33 26.86 54.88
CA PRO A 116 -5.18 25.73 55.83
C PRO A 116 -5.59 25.99 57.29
N ASN A 117 -5.90 27.24 57.65
CA ASN A 117 -6.41 27.64 58.96
C ASN A 117 -7.95 27.84 58.98
N GLY A 118 -8.66 27.45 57.91
CA GLY A 118 -10.12 27.54 57.77
C GLY A 118 -10.66 28.93 57.40
N LYS A 119 -9.79 29.93 57.20
CA LYS A 119 -10.19 31.27 56.73
C LYS A 119 -10.29 31.32 55.21
N LEU A 120 -10.98 32.35 54.72
CA LEU A 120 -10.98 32.75 53.31
C LEU A 120 -9.54 33.07 52.83
N SER A 121 -9.20 32.67 51.61
CA SER A 121 -8.02 33.15 50.87
C SER A 121 -8.23 34.60 50.39
N GLU A 122 -7.14 35.33 50.16
CA GLU A 122 -7.21 36.69 49.58
C GLU A 122 -7.58 36.66 48.08
N ALA A 123 -7.37 35.53 47.40
CA ALA A 123 -7.78 35.30 46.01
C ALA A 123 -9.25 34.85 45.87
N ALA A 124 -9.97 34.60 46.97
CA ALA A 124 -11.31 34.01 46.94
C ALA A 124 -12.41 35.05 46.74
N ILE A 125 -13.24 34.82 45.73
CA ILE A 125 -14.38 35.63 45.32
C ILE A 125 -15.67 34.93 45.81
N GLU A 126 -16.61 35.67 46.39
CA GLU A 126 -17.95 35.12 46.68
C GLU A 126 -18.76 35.00 45.37
N TYR A 127 -19.26 33.82 45.07
CA TYR A 127 -20.11 33.58 43.91
C TYR A 127 -21.51 34.17 44.14
N VAL A 128 -21.81 35.26 43.42
CA VAL A 128 -23.05 36.05 43.55
C VAL A 128 -23.85 36.16 42.25
N ASP A 129 -23.21 35.91 41.10
CA ASP A 129 -23.79 35.89 39.75
C ASP A 129 -22.87 35.06 38.83
N GLU A 130 -23.22 34.94 37.54
CA GLU A 130 -22.40 34.24 36.52
C GLU A 130 -20.95 34.75 36.44
N VAL A 131 -20.00 33.84 36.13
CA VAL A 131 -18.59 34.19 35.93
C VAL A 131 -18.25 34.17 34.44
N GLU A 132 -17.83 35.31 33.89
CA GLU A 132 -17.38 35.44 32.50
C GLU A 132 -15.94 34.93 32.37
N ILE A 133 -15.70 34.00 31.42
CA ILE A 133 -14.37 33.43 31.13
C ILE A 133 -13.91 33.87 29.74
N THR A 134 -12.90 34.74 29.71
CA THR A 134 -12.30 35.34 28.49
C THR A 134 -10.90 34.83 28.16
N GLU A 135 -10.26 34.11 29.07
CA GLU A 135 -8.97 33.44 28.89
C GLU A 135 -8.99 32.09 29.62
N THR A 136 -8.08 31.18 29.29
CA THR A 136 -8.03 29.83 29.89
C THR A 136 -7.87 29.92 31.41
N THR A 137 -8.87 29.42 32.15
CA THR A 137 -9.07 29.72 33.58
C THR A 137 -9.33 28.45 34.38
N THR A 138 -8.58 28.25 35.47
CA THR A 138 -8.80 27.14 36.42
C THR A 138 -9.61 27.62 37.62
N ILE A 139 -10.89 27.25 37.67
CA ILE A 139 -11.78 27.58 38.79
C ILE A 139 -11.65 26.52 39.88
N THR A 140 -11.28 26.93 41.09
CA THR A 140 -11.37 26.10 42.31
C THR A 140 -12.41 26.67 43.24
N ALA A 141 -13.45 25.91 43.59
CA ALA A 141 -14.60 26.38 44.35
C ALA A 141 -14.93 25.50 45.57
N ARG A 142 -15.31 26.12 46.68
CA ARG A 142 -15.88 25.46 47.88
C ARG A 142 -17.17 26.16 48.32
N SER A 143 -18.01 25.48 49.08
CA SER A 143 -19.17 26.10 49.74
C SER A 143 -19.00 26.17 51.26
N THR A 144 -19.68 27.12 51.91
CA THR A 144 -19.79 27.21 53.38
C THR A 144 -21.24 27.15 53.83
N ASN A 145 -21.53 26.28 54.81
CA ASN A 145 -22.82 26.29 55.48
C ASN A 145 -22.98 27.47 56.46
N ALA A 146 -24.15 27.61 57.09
CA ALA A 146 -24.44 28.68 58.05
C ALA A 146 -23.53 28.69 59.31
N ASP A 147 -22.86 27.58 59.62
CA ASP A 147 -21.90 27.44 60.72
C ASP A 147 -20.45 27.74 60.30
N ASN A 148 -20.23 28.21 59.06
CA ASN A 148 -18.93 28.40 58.41
C ASN A 148 -18.10 27.11 58.26
N GLN A 149 -18.74 25.95 58.14
CA GLN A 149 -18.08 24.71 57.74
C GLN A 149 -17.96 24.63 56.23
N TRP A 150 -16.72 24.50 55.76
CA TRP A 150 -16.38 24.30 54.35
C TRP A 150 -16.75 22.90 53.83
N SER A 151 -17.15 22.83 52.56
CA SER A 151 -17.16 21.59 51.78
C SER A 151 -15.74 21.18 51.37
N ALA A 152 -15.58 20.02 50.73
CA ALA A 152 -14.43 19.79 49.85
C ALA A 152 -14.46 20.78 48.66
N PHE A 153 -13.32 20.94 47.96
CA PHE A 153 -13.30 21.73 46.73
C PHE A 153 -13.80 20.93 45.54
N ALA A 154 -14.41 21.62 44.59
CA ALA A 154 -14.52 21.22 43.19
C ALA A 154 -13.51 22.05 42.39
N GLN A 155 -12.92 21.50 41.35
CA GLN A 155 -11.99 22.19 40.48
C GLN A 155 -12.24 21.81 39.02
N VAL A 156 -12.10 22.77 38.10
CA VAL A 156 -12.22 22.55 36.66
C VAL A 156 -11.44 23.64 35.91
N THR A 157 -10.90 23.31 34.74
CA THR A 157 -10.28 24.28 33.83
C THR A 157 -11.18 24.51 32.63
N TYR A 158 -11.49 25.77 32.34
CA TYR A 158 -12.19 26.20 31.13
C TYR A 158 -11.14 26.64 30.11
N LEU A 159 -11.23 26.11 28.90
CA LEU A 159 -10.37 26.43 27.77
C LEU A 159 -11.02 27.50 26.89
N THR A 160 -10.23 28.44 26.38
CA THR A 160 -10.68 29.47 25.43
C THR A 160 -9.90 29.33 24.12
N ASP A 161 -10.55 29.57 22.98
CA ASP A 161 -10.02 29.38 21.61
C ASP A 161 -9.47 27.98 21.26
N VAL A 162 -9.62 27.00 22.15
CA VAL A 162 -9.09 25.63 22.02
C VAL A 162 -10.18 24.61 22.41
N LEU A 163 -10.37 23.56 21.62
CA LEU A 163 -11.29 22.46 21.93
C LEU A 163 -10.64 21.41 22.85
N PRO A 164 -11.39 20.68 23.68
CA PRO A 164 -10.86 19.47 24.32
C PRO A 164 -10.63 18.38 23.27
N ALA A 165 -9.53 17.62 23.39
CA ALA A 165 -9.34 16.43 22.58
C ALA A 165 -10.39 15.35 22.91
N ASP A 166 -11.00 14.74 21.87
CA ASP A 166 -11.89 13.58 21.99
C ASP A 166 -11.99 12.75 20.69
N ALA A 167 -12.83 11.72 20.72
CA ALA A 167 -13.07 10.78 19.61
C ALA A 167 -13.54 11.43 18.28
N SER A 168 -13.86 12.73 18.25
CA SER A 168 -14.19 13.45 17.01
C SER A 168 -13.01 14.19 16.37
N ASN A 169 -11.93 14.46 17.11
CA ASN A 169 -10.89 15.41 16.69
C ASN A 169 -9.44 14.96 16.87
N LEU A 170 -9.16 13.90 17.64
CA LEU A 170 -7.83 13.33 17.82
C LEU A 170 -7.80 11.88 17.31
N ARG A 171 -6.74 11.49 16.59
CA ARG A 171 -6.46 10.11 16.17
C ARG A 171 -5.01 9.74 16.40
N ILE A 172 -4.75 8.45 16.64
CA ILE A 172 -3.47 7.80 16.38
C ILE A 172 -3.37 7.61 14.87
N THR A 173 -2.29 8.10 14.25
CA THR A 173 -2.06 8.10 12.80
C THR A 173 -0.90 7.21 12.36
N GLU A 174 0.11 7.04 13.21
CA GLU A 174 1.30 6.23 12.90
C GLU A 174 1.78 5.50 14.18
N VAL A 175 2.17 4.25 14.06
CA VAL A 175 2.77 3.45 15.15
C VAL A 175 4.01 2.73 14.64
N ASN A 176 5.16 2.90 15.28
CA ASN A 176 6.35 2.11 15.01
C ASN A 176 6.60 1.20 16.23
N TYR A 177 6.02 0.00 16.19
CA TYR A 177 6.00 -0.94 17.32
C TYR A 177 7.23 -1.86 17.37
N ASN A 178 7.76 -2.26 16.22
CA ASN A 178 9.00 -3.03 16.11
C ASN A 178 9.96 -2.30 15.15
N PRO A 179 10.76 -1.34 15.63
CA PRO A 179 11.62 -0.52 14.78
C PRO A 179 12.85 -1.29 14.27
N HIS A 180 13.31 -0.97 13.07
CA HIS A 180 14.54 -1.58 12.55
C HIS A 180 15.78 -1.30 13.41
N ALA A 181 16.70 -2.26 13.42
CA ALA A 181 17.98 -2.17 14.11
C ALA A 181 18.80 -0.91 13.70
N PRO A 182 19.56 -0.29 14.62
CA PRO A 182 20.18 1.01 14.39
C PRO A 182 21.27 1.02 13.33
N PHE A 183 21.19 1.98 12.41
CA PHE A 183 22.24 2.28 11.44
C PHE A 183 23.37 3.09 12.09
N THR A 184 24.12 2.44 12.98
CA THR A 184 25.27 3.04 13.69
C THR A 184 26.34 3.58 12.75
N GLN A 185 26.51 2.97 11.56
CA GLN A 185 27.38 3.44 10.48
C GLN A 185 26.92 4.76 9.84
N LEU A 186 25.65 5.14 10.03
CA LEU A 186 25.04 6.42 9.62
C LEU A 186 24.80 7.37 10.80
N GLY A 187 25.40 7.09 11.97
CA GLY A 187 25.36 7.96 13.15
C GLY A 187 24.21 7.70 14.14
N GLU A 188 23.41 6.64 13.95
CA GLU A 188 22.38 6.29 14.94
C GLU A 188 22.98 5.75 16.23
N LEU A 189 22.27 5.95 17.34
CA LEU A 189 22.69 5.48 18.66
C LEU A 189 22.67 3.94 18.72
N ASN A 190 23.75 3.32 19.21
CA ASN A 190 23.86 1.87 19.36
C ASN A 190 23.13 1.39 20.62
N VAL A 191 21.80 1.35 20.55
CA VAL A 191 20.86 0.83 21.56
C VAL A 191 19.96 -0.24 20.96
N ASP A 192 19.09 -0.84 21.78
CA ASP A 192 18.09 -1.79 21.33
C ASP A 192 17.04 -1.13 20.41
N SER A 193 16.48 -1.88 19.46
CA SER A 193 15.51 -1.41 18.44
C SER A 193 14.30 -0.72 19.07
N ASP A 194 13.79 -1.29 20.16
CA ASP A 194 12.66 -0.83 20.96
C ASP A 194 12.81 0.64 21.41
N ASN A 195 14.03 1.13 21.60
CA ASN A 195 14.29 2.53 21.99
C ASN A 195 13.90 3.56 20.90
N PHE A 196 13.70 3.11 19.65
CA PHE A 196 13.25 3.93 18.54
C PHE A 196 11.73 3.85 18.31
N GLU A 197 10.97 3.11 19.13
CA GLU A 197 9.51 3.03 19.03
C GLU A 197 8.88 4.43 19.18
N PHE A 198 7.74 4.62 18.51
CA PHE A 198 6.92 5.82 18.68
C PHE A 198 5.44 5.59 18.34
N ILE A 199 4.60 6.49 18.83
CA ILE A 199 3.21 6.66 18.41
C ILE A 199 2.99 8.13 18.02
N GLU A 200 2.43 8.35 16.84
CA GLU A 200 1.98 9.66 16.37
C GLU A 200 0.47 9.83 16.56
N LEU A 201 0.05 11.05 16.92
CA LEU A 201 -1.35 11.46 16.93
C LEU A 201 -1.58 12.75 16.12
N GLN A 202 -2.70 12.84 15.40
CA GLN A 202 -3.08 14.02 14.61
C GLN A 202 -4.35 14.71 15.12
N ASN A 203 -4.37 16.05 15.12
CA ASN A 203 -5.60 16.84 15.22
C ASN A 203 -6.32 16.90 13.86
N LEU A 204 -7.44 16.17 13.73
CA LEU A 204 -8.27 16.16 12.52
C LEU A 204 -9.21 17.37 12.39
N SER A 205 -9.32 18.23 13.41
CA SER A 205 -10.26 19.35 13.40
C SER A 205 -9.67 20.64 12.84
N SER A 206 -10.54 21.53 12.36
CA SER A 206 -10.19 22.87 11.88
C SER A 206 -9.92 23.89 13.00
N SER A 207 -9.81 23.46 14.25
CA SER A 207 -9.52 24.29 15.43
C SER A 207 -8.36 23.71 16.24
N PRO A 208 -7.63 24.50 17.03
CA PRO A 208 -6.64 23.95 17.95
C PRO A 208 -7.32 23.04 19.01
N ILE A 209 -6.65 21.96 19.41
CA ILE A 209 -7.13 21.07 20.48
C ILE A 209 -6.14 20.99 21.65
N ALA A 210 -6.63 20.88 22.87
CA ALA A 210 -5.84 20.71 24.08
C ALA A 210 -5.68 19.24 24.42
N LEU A 211 -4.44 18.83 24.69
CA LEU A 211 -4.10 17.44 25.01
C LEU A 211 -4.04 17.15 26.52
N GLN A 212 -4.02 18.18 27.40
CA GLN A 212 -3.90 18.01 28.86
C GLN A 212 -4.88 16.97 29.43
N GLY A 213 -4.34 15.89 29.99
CA GLY A 213 -5.09 14.77 30.60
C GLY A 213 -5.52 13.67 29.61
N VAL A 214 -5.29 13.83 28.31
CA VAL A 214 -5.29 12.71 27.36
C VAL A 214 -4.24 11.70 27.82
N HIS A 215 -4.52 10.41 27.74
CA HIS A 215 -3.59 9.38 28.19
C HIS A 215 -3.76 8.06 27.46
N PHE A 216 -2.65 7.32 27.37
CA PHE A 216 -2.66 5.89 27.02
C PHE A 216 -2.95 5.06 28.28
N GLU A 217 -3.85 4.08 28.16
CA GLU A 217 -4.26 3.18 29.25
C GLU A 217 -3.69 1.77 29.04
N PRO A 218 -2.68 1.33 29.85
CA PRO A 218 -2.15 -0.03 29.81
C PRO A 218 -3.21 -1.10 30.06
N PHE A 219 -3.45 -1.99 29.09
CA PHE A 219 -4.40 -3.08 29.26
C PHE A 219 -3.80 -4.19 30.15
N ALA A 220 -4.45 -4.46 31.30
CA ALA A 220 -3.98 -5.41 32.32
C ALA A 220 -2.52 -5.18 32.81
N GLY A 221 -1.99 -3.96 32.63
CA GLY A 221 -0.59 -3.61 32.95
C GLY A 221 0.43 -3.92 31.85
N LYS A 222 -0.02 -4.24 30.63
CA LYS A 222 0.80 -4.29 29.40
C LYS A 222 0.63 -3.00 28.58
N GLY A 223 1.59 -2.76 27.69
CA GLY A 223 1.62 -1.61 26.78
C GLY A 223 2.11 -0.33 27.42
N ILE A 224 2.03 0.76 26.66
CA ILE A 224 2.62 2.05 27.04
C ILE A 224 1.74 2.83 28.03
N SER A 225 2.38 3.68 28.84
CA SER A 225 1.72 4.63 29.74
C SER A 225 2.31 6.02 29.56
N PHE A 226 1.46 6.96 29.15
CA PHE A 226 1.79 8.36 28.97
C PHE A 226 0.54 9.20 29.25
N GLU A 227 0.68 10.32 29.97
CA GLU A 227 -0.38 11.30 30.22
C GLU A 227 0.11 12.67 29.77
N PHE A 228 -0.60 13.28 28.82
CA PHE A 228 -0.26 14.56 28.23
C PHE A 228 -0.45 15.71 29.23
N GLY A 229 0.53 16.62 29.28
CA GLY A 229 0.51 17.87 30.04
C GLY A 229 -0.10 19.04 29.25
N GLU A 230 0.27 20.27 29.63
CA GLU A 230 -0.24 21.51 29.02
C GLU A 230 0.31 21.71 27.59
N GLN A 231 -0.32 21.04 26.62
CA GLN A 231 0.00 21.12 25.20
C GLN A 231 -1.26 21.39 24.36
N VAL A 232 -1.10 22.25 23.34
CA VAL A 232 -2.13 22.56 22.33
C VAL A 232 -1.61 22.16 20.97
N LEU A 233 -2.43 21.44 20.20
CA LEU A 233 -2.12 20.91 18.88
C LEU A 233 -2.94 21.69 17.84
N ALA A 234 -2.27 22.34 16.87
CA ALA A 234 -2.92 23.15 15.84
C ALA A 234 -3.72 22.29 14.83
N PRO A 235 -4.61 22.87 14.01
CA PRO A 235 -5.35 22.14 12.97
C PRO A 235 -4.43 21.35 12.04
N GLY A 236 -4.71 20.05 11.83
CA GLY A 236 -3.91 19.16 10.98
C GLY A 236 -2.51 18.82 11.52
N GLN A 237 -2.11 19.35 12.68
CA GLN A 237 -0.79 19.12 13.26
C GLN A 237 -0.70 17.73 13.90
N HIS A 238 0.46 17.09 13.75
CA HIS A 238 0.82 15.83 14.39
C HIS A 238 1.61 16.07 15.68
N VAL A 239 1.53 15.15 16.65
CA VAL A 239 2.34 15.10 17.87
C VAL A 239 2.88 13.69 18.07
N VAL A 240 4.14 13.55 18.49
CA VAL A 240 4.82 12.26 18.62
C VAL A 240 5.19 11.96 20.07
N VAL A 241 4.83 10.76 20.53
CA VAL A 241 5.27 10.14 21.80
C VAL A 241 6.28 9.04 21.45
N VAL A 242 7.39 8.93 22.18
CA VAL A 242 8.56 8.09 21.81
C VAL A 242 9.01 7.22 22.97
N ARG A 243 9.69 6.11 22.72
CA ARG A 243 10.27 5.27 23.80
C ARG A 243 11.48 5.91 24.47
N ASN A 244 12.41 6.42 23.68
CA ASN A 244 13.60 7.12 24.18
C ASN A 244 14.00 8.30 23.26
N ILE A 245 14.12 9.50 23.82
CA ILE A 245 14.30 10.72 23.02
C ILE A 245 15.72 10.86 22.44
N GLU A 246 16.75 10.31 23.10
CA GLU A 246 18.13 10.35 22.59
C GLU A 246 18.30 9.41 21.38
N ALA A 247 17.78 8.18 21.48
CA ALA A 247 17.72 7.22 20.38
C ALA A 247 16.92 7.78 19.19
N PHE A 248 15.66 8.17 19.43
CA PHE A 248 14.78 8.74 18.42
C PHE A 248 15.42 9.93 17.68
N SER A 249 15.98 10.89 18.43
CA SER A 249 16.65 12.06 17.82
C SER A 249 17.82 11.68 16.90
N SER A 250 18.56 10.61 17.22
CA SER A 250 19.69 10.15 16.40
C SER A 250 19.30 9.55 15.04
N ARG A 251 18.05 9.07 14.91
CA ARG A 251 17.49 8.54 13.67
C ARG A 251 16.89 9.65 12.80
N TYR A 252 15.93 10.40 13.31
CA TYR A 252 15.13 11.33 12.50
C TYR A 252 15.79 12.71 12.32
N ASN A 253 16.69 13.14 13.21
CA ASN A 253 17.54 14.35 13.09
C ASN A 253 16.80 15.70 12.87
N ASN A 254 15.47 15.72 13.02
CA ASN A 254 14.55 16.81 12.66
C ASN A 254 13.66 17.27 13.84
N THR A 255 13.96 16.84 15.07
CA THR A 255 13.13 17.09 16.26
C THR A 255 12.90 18.58 16.57
N ASP A 256 13.80 19.47 16.15
CA ASP A 256 13.59 20.94 16.16
C ASP A 256 12.37 21.42 15.35
N THR A 257 11.82 20.58 14.46
CA THR A 257 10.66 20.88 13.60
C THR A 257 9.42 20.03 13.90
N MET A 258 9.54 19.06 14.80
CA MET A 258 8.45 18.16 15.20
C MET A 258 7.79 18.65 16.48
N ALA A 259 6.48 18.44 16.64
CA ALA A 259 5.86 18.54 17.95
C ALA A 259 6.05 17.22 18.70
N LEU A 260 7.01 17.18 19.62
CA LEU A 260 7.09 16.11 20.61
C LEU A 260 6.00 16.31 21.67
N ALA A 261 5.48 15.22 22.21
CA ALA A 261 4.50 15.26 23.29
C ALA A 261 5.10 15.89 24.57
N VAL A 262 4.30 16.64 25.33
CA VAL A 262 4.65 17.12 26.68
C VAL A 262 3.89 16.26 27.68
N ALA A 263 4.58 15.67 28.65
CA ALA A 263 3.96 14.89 29.71
C ALA A 263 3.45 15.75 30.87
N VAL A 264 2.55 15.20 31.69
CA VAL A 264 1.98 15.86 32.88
C VAL A 264 3.01 16.24 33.96
N ASP A 265 4.20 15.64 33.96
CA ASP A 265 5.32 16.02 34.85
C ASP A 265 6.33 16.99 34.21
N GLY A 266 6.11 17.39 32.95
CA GLY A 266 7.00 18.27 32.18
C GLY A 266 8.16 17.58 31.46
N SER A 267 8.22 16.25 31.46
CA SER A 267 9.08 15.50 30.52
C SER A 267 8.58 15.62 29.07
N ILE A 268 9.48 15.35 28.11
CA ILE A 268 9.23 15.56 26.67
C ILE A 268 9.38 14.24 25.93
N GLY A 269 8.33 13.84 25.21
CA GLY A 269 8.28 12.68 24.31
C GLY A 269 8.20 11.31 25.00
N GLU A 270 8.96 11.07 26.07
CA GLU A 270 9.21 9.71 26.58
C GLU A 270 8.01 9.08 27.33
N TYR A 271 7.68 7.82 27.00
CA TYR A 271 6.65 7.03 27.70
C TYR A 271 7.20 5.91 28.61
N ASP A 272 6.46 5.61 29.70
CA ASP A 272 6.63 4.40 30.51
C ASP A 272 6.06 3.18 29.75
N GLY A 273 6.55 1.96 30.01
CA GLY A 273 6.09 0.73 29.33
C GLY A 273 6.94 0.34 28.11
N GLY A 274 6.30 -0.12 27.05
CA GLY A 274 6.92 -0.56 25.79
C GLY A 274 5.85 -1.20 24.89
N LEU A 275 6.05 -1.19 23.59
CA LEU A 275 5.14 -1.83 22.63
C LEU A 275 5.42 -3.34 22.51
N ALA A 276 4.42 -4.11 22.09
CA ALA A 276 4.55 -5.53 21.80
C ALA A 276 4.89 -5.76 20.32
N ASN A 277 5.98 -6.47 20.03
CA ASN A 277 6.36 -6.79 18.65
C ASN A 277 5.39 -7.81 18.02
N ASP A 278 4.80 -8.69 18.83
CA ASP A 278 3.79 -9.68 18.45
C ASP A 278 2.33 -9.18 18.55
N GLY A 279 2.13 -7.86 18.68
CA GLY A 279 0.81 -7.22 18.70
C GLY A 279 0.20 -6.97 20.09
N GLU A 280 -0.51 -5.85 20.26
CA GLU A 280 -1.32 -5.59 21.45
C GLU A 280 -2.47 -4.59 21.26
N LEU A 281 -3.28 -4.42 22.32
CA LEU A 281 -4.44 -3.53 22.39
C LEU A 281 -4.05 -2.11 22.82
N LEU A 282 -3.83 -1.22 21.85
CA LEU A 282 -3.65 0.22 22.12
C LEU A 282 -4.99 0.85 22.55
N THR A 283 -4.94 1.69 23.60
CA THR A 283 -6.12 2.37 24.16
C THR A 283 -5.79 3.81 24.53
N LEU A 284 -6.42 4.77 23.84
CA LEU A 284 -6.28 6.21 24.08
C LEU A 284 -7.56 6.79 24.70
N ARG A 285 -7.42 7.54 25.79
CA ARG A 285 -8.52 8.18 26.53
C ARG A 285 -8.37 9.70 26.61
N ASP A 286 -9.49 10.40 26.75
CA ASP A 286 -9.52 11.84 27.02
C ASP A 286 -9.31 12.15 28.52
N ALA A 287 -9.19 13.45 28.83
CA ALA A 287 -9.06 13.99 30.20
C ALA A 287 -10.24 13.67 31.15
N ARG A 288 -11.28 12.97 30.69
CA ARG A 288 -12.43 12.50 31.47
C ARG A 288 -12.51 10.96 31.52
N GLY A 289 -11.52 10.25 30.97
CA GLY A 289 -11.49 8.79 30.84
C GLY A 289 -12.40 8.23 29.73
N ARG A 290 -13.00 9.09 28.89
CA ARG A 290 -13.79 8.65 27.73
C ARG A 290 -12.83 8.11 26.67
N LEU A 291 -13.27 7.10 25.92
CA LEU A 291 -12.47 6.54 24.83
C LEU A 291 -12.31 7.57 23.70
N ILE A 292 -11.10 7.71 23.17
CA ILE A 292 -10.81 8.43 21.91
C ILE A 292 -10.67 7.41 20.78
N GLN A 293 -9.79 6.42 20.96
CA GLN A 293 -9.50 5.36 19.99
C GLN A 293 -8.99 4.11 20.72
N GLN A 294 -9.38 2.93 20.26
CA GLN A 294 -8.86 1.64 20.73
C GLN A 294 -8.89 0.65 19.56
N PHE A 295 -7.80 -0.06 19.37
CA PHE A 295 -7.65 -1.15 18.40
C PHE A 295 -6.53 -2.08 18.87
N ALA A 296 -6.60 -3.35 18.47
CA ALA A 296 -5.43 -4.23 18.50
C ALA A 296 -4.69 -4.09 17.17
N TYR A 297 -3.36 -4.15 17.19
CA TYR A 297 -2.53 -4.38 16.01
C TYR A 297 -1.87 -5.75 16.14
N GLU A 298 -1.51 -6.36 15.01
CA GLU A 298 -0.83 -7.67 14.93
C GLU A 298 0.39 -7.56 13.99
N ASP A 299 1.28 -8.55 14.00
CA ASP A 299 2.52 -8.57 13.20
C ASP A 299 2.32 -8.94 11.71
N GLY A 300 1.17 -9.49 11.32
CA GLY A 300 0.93 -9.93 9.95
C GLY A 300 -0.52 -10.30 9.59
N GLY A 301 -0.66 -11.19 8.60
CA GLY A 301 -1.95 -11.53 8.00
C GLY A 301 -2.51 -10.34 7.20
N ALA A 302 -3.62 -9.76 7.68
CA ALA A 302 -4.18 -8.53 7.12
C ALA A 302 -3.42 -7.26 7.54
N TRP A 303 -2.49 -7.36 8.50
CA TRP A 303 -1.70 -6.23 8.97
C TRP A 303 -0.42 -6.02 8.13
N PRO A 304 0.06 -4.76 7.98
CA PRO A 304 1.24 -4.45 7.17
C PRO A 304 2.57 -4.99 7.74
N GLY A 305 2.94 -6.22 7.39
CA GLY A 305 4.14 -6.91 7.91
C GLY A 305 5.51 -6.31 7.58
N ARG A 306 5.61 -5.16 6.90
CA ARG A 306 6.89 -4.40 6.84
C ARG A 306 7.05 -3.47 8.06
N ALA A 307 5.97 -3.22 8.82
CA ALA A 307 6.01 -2.55 10.11
C ALA A 307 6.60 -3.43 11.24
N ASP A 308 6.59 -4.76 11.06
CA ASP A 308 7.26 -5.70 11.96
C ASP A 308 8.77 -5.76 11.67
N GLY A 309 9.58 -4.91 12.31
CA GLY A 309 11.06 -4.94 12.26
C GLY A 309 11.70 -4.51 10.94
N ASN A 310 10.97 -4.65 9.83
CA ASN A 310 11.42 -4.50 8.44
C ASN A 310 11.47 -3.03 7.96
N ALA A 311 11.71 -2.10 8.87
CA ALA A 311 11.96 -0.67 8.62
C ALA A 311 10.83 0.17 8.01
N SER A 312 9.59 -0.31 7.97
CA SER A 312 8.43 0.58 7.94
C SER A 312 7.87 0.82 9.35
N SER A 313 6.96 1.77 9.46
CA SER A 313 5.97 1.87 10.54
C SER A 313 4.59 1.48 10.02
N LEU A 314 3.62 1.36 10.94
CA LEU A 314 2.21 1.15 10.69
C LEU A 314 1.52 2.52 10.51
N GLU A 315 1.24 2.92 9.28
CA GLU A 315 0.48 4.14 8.96
C GLU A 315 -1.02 3.83 8.79
N LEU A 316 -1.90 4.70 9.29
CA LEU A 316 -3.35 4.64 9.03
C LEU A 316 -3.65 5.04 7.57
N ALA A 317 -4.43 4.22 6.85
CA ALA A 317 -4.70 4.42 5.42
C ALA A 317 -5.90 5.34 5.16
N ASP A 318 -7.03 5.13 5.84
CA ASP A 318 -8.18 6.04 5.88
C ASP A 318 -8.53 6.43 7.33
N ILE A 319 -8.49 7.74 7.59
CA ILE A 319 -8.90 8.36 8.86
C ILE A 319 -10.38 8.18 9.18
N HIS A 320 -11.20 7.79 8.21
CA HIS A 320 -12.65 7.53 8.34
C HIS A 320 -13.02 6.04 8.29
N GLY A 321 -12.07 5.15 7.98
CA GLY A 321 -12.27 3.70 7.95
C GLY A 321 -12.35 3.06 9.34
N ASP A 322 -12.57 1.74 9.38
CA ASP A 322 -12.60 0.98 10.63
C ASP A 322 -11.17 0.76 11.16
N TYR A 323 -10.86 1.26 12.35
CA TYR A 323 -9.53 1.15 12.96
C TYR A 323 -9.20 -0.26 13.49
N THR A 324 -10.17 -1.18 13.51
CA THR A 324 -9.99 -2.57 13.96
C THR A 324 -9.62 -3.54 12.83
N LEU A 325 -9.66 -3.09 11.58
CA LEU A 325 -9.28 -3.89 10.41
C LEU A 325 -7.85 -3.55 9.97
N GLY A 326 -6.97 -4.55 9.91
CA GLY A 326 -5.59 -4.38 9.42
C GLY A 326 -5.51 -3.82 7.99
N THR A 327 -6.54 -4.06 7.17
CA THR A 327 -6.68 -3.52 5.81
C THR A 327 -6.87 -2.00 5.76
N ASN A 328 -7.21 -1.34 6.88
CA ASN A 328 -7.22 0.12 6.99
C ASN A 328 -5.84 0.69 7.40
N TYR A 329 -4.78 -0.11 7.37
CA TYR A 329 -3.42 0.32 7.63
C TYR A 329 -2.51 -0.04 6.46
N ARG A 330 -1.40 0.69 6.34
CA ARG A 330 -0.38 0.48 5.30
C ARG A 330 1.02 0.50 5.90
N ASN A 331 1.96 -0.12 5.21
CA ASN A 331 3.38 0.05 5.49
C ASN A 331 3.76 1.50 5.16
N SER A 332 4.53 2.16 6.02
CA SER A 332 5.09 3.46 5.66
C SER A 332 5.91 3.38 4.39
N SER A 333 5.84 4.42 3.56
CA SER A 333 6.73 4.50 2.39
C SER A 333 8.06 5.13 2.77
N GLU A 334 8.06 6.07 3.69
CA GLU A 334 9.21 6.58 4.40
C GLU A 334 9.96 5.47 5.16
N PHE A 335 11.27 5.43 5.00
CA PHE A 335 12.13 4.45 5.67
C PHE A 335 12.32 4.84 7.15
N GLY A 336 11.84 3.98 8.06
CA GLY A 336 11.71 4.26 9.49
C GLY A 336 10.39 4.93 9.90
N GLY A 337 9.51 5.26 8.95
CA GLY A 337 8.26 5.99 9.19
C GLY A 337 8.35 7.50 8.94
N SER A 338 7.24 8.20 9.09
CA SER A 338 7.04 9.62 8.78
C SER A 338 6.89 10.59 9.98
N PRO A 339 7.34 10.27 11.21
CA PRO A 339 6.82 10.89 12.43
C PRO A 339 6.91 12.43 12.45
N GLY A 340 5.80 13.05 12.82
CA GLY A 340 5.58 14.51 12.82
C GLY A 340 4.89 15.02 11.53
N PHE A 341 4.73 14.17 10.51
CA PHE A 341 4.31 14.53 9.16
C PHE A 341 3.42 13.45 8.56
N ALA A 342 2.51 13.83 7.67
CA ALA A 342 1.74 12.84 6.91
C ALA A 342 2.65 12.12 5.91
N GLY A 343 2.75 10.79 6.04
CA GLY A 343 3.52 9.93 5.14
C GLY A 343 3.10 10.07 3.67
N ARG A 344 4.07 10.12 2.75
CA ARG A 344 3.86 10.47 1.33
C ARG A 344 3.06 9.45 0.52
N GLY A 345 2.64 8.34 1.14
CA GLY A 345 2.07 7.19 0.46
C GLY A 345 3.08 6.50 -0.47
N PRO A 346 2.66 5.49 -1.25
CA PRO A 346 3.55 4.73 -2.12
C PRO A 346 4.36 5.63 -3.07
N ASP A 347 5.64 5.33 -3.22
CA ASP A 347 6.33 5.74 -4.46
C ASP A 347 5.88 4.82 -5.60
N ASN A 348 6.03 5.32 -6.82
CA ASN A 348 5.78 4.62 -8.07
C ASN A 348 6.57 5.26 -9.22
N ARG A 349 7.52 6.18 -8.95
CA ARG A 349 8.23 6.95 -9.98
C ARG A 349 9.25 6.13 -10.75
N ILE A 350 9.94 5.24 -10.04
CA ILE A 350 10.89 4.26 -10.56
C ILE A 350 10.42 2.91 -10.04
N VAL A 351 10.34 1.90 -10.91
CA VAL A 351 9.89 0.55 -10.54
C VAL A 351 10.79 -0.51 -11.16
N VAL A 352 10.88 -1.68 -10.54
CA VAL A 352 11.42 -2.89 -11.16
C VAL A 352 10.50 -3.27 -12.31
N ASN A 353 11.04 -3.34 -13.53
CA ASN A 353 10.27 -3.55 -14.77
C ASN A 353 10.39 -4.97 -15.30
N GLU A 354 11.57 -5.57 -15.16
CA GLU A 354 11.88 -6.96 -15.49
C GLU A 354 12.89 -7.51 -14.48
N LEU A 355 12.79 -8.80 -14.14
CA LEU A 355 13.82 -9.54 -13.42
C LEU A 355 14.04 -10.93 -14.00
N LEU A 356 15.27 -11.42 -13.93
CA LEU A 356 15.69 -12.74 -14.39
C LEU A 356 16.58 -13.38 -13.31
N ALA A 357 16.04 -14.32 -12.52
CA ALA A 357 16.79 -15.00 -11.46
C ALA A 357 17.29 -16.41 -11.85
N ASN A 358 16.64 -17.09 -12.81
CA ASN A 358 17.06 -18.40 -13.29
C ASN A 358 17.56 -18.30 -14.74
N SER A 359 18.86 -18.50 -14.99
CA SER A 359 19.41 -18.40 -16.34
C SER A 359 20.54 -19.40 -16.61
N ASP A 360 20.41 -20.18 -17.68
CA ASP A 360 21.30 -21.33 -17.96
C ASP A 360 22.75 -20.96 -18.29
N GLU A 361 22.98 -19.77 -18.87
CA GLU A 361 24.32 -19.26 -19.22
C GLU A 361 24.48 -17.73 -18.99
N GLN A 362 23.59 -17.10 -18.20
CA GLN A 362 23.65 -15.64 -17.95
C GLN A 362 23.97 -15.33 -16.48
N LEU A 363 23.97 -14.04 -16.16
CA LEU A 363 23.99 -13.54 -14.78
C LEU A 363 22.56 -13.14 -14.43
N ASP A 364 22.20 -13.26 -13.15
CA ASP A 364 20.92 -12.77 -12.63
C ASP A 364 20.79 -11.27 -12.95
N ARG A 365 19.60 -10.78 -13.33
CA ARG A 365 19.38 -9.38 -13.73
C ARG A 365 18.12 -8.76 -13.17
N ILE A 366 18.20 -7.45 -12.90
CA ILE A 366 17.11 -6.59 -12.46
C ILE A 366 17.11 -5.34 -13.35
N GLU A 367 15.96 -4.98 -13.91
CA GLU A 367 15.76 -3.75 -14.66
C GLU A 367 14.89 -2.75 -13.88
N LEU A 368 15.28 -1.48 -13.89
CA LEU A 368 14.48 -0.36 -13.40
C LEU A 368 13.92 0.49 -14.55
N TYR A 369 12.67 0.91 -14.48
CA TYR A 369 12.02 1.81 -15.44
C TYR A 369 11.53 3.12 -14.80
N ASN A 370 11.70 4.25 -15.48
CA ASN A 370 11.15 5.55 -15.06
C ASN A 370 9.81 5.85 -15.75
N ARG A 371 8.73 5.75 -14.97
CA ARG A 371 7.34 6.06 -15.36
C ARG A 371 6.86 7.44 -14.90
N SER A 372 7.74 8.27 -14.35
CA SER A 372 7.43 9.66 -14.01
C SER A 372 7.65 10.61 -15.19
N ILE A 373 6.99 11.77 -15.18
CA ILE A 373 7.07 12.78 -16.26
C ILE A 373 8.40 13.58 -16.29
N LEU A 374 9.41 13.23 -15.49
CA LEU A 374 10.71 13.91 -15.43
C LEU A 374 11.87 12.90 -15.33
N PRO A 375 13.10 13.24 -15.80
CA PRO A 375 14.29 12.46 -15.52
C PRO A 375 14.59 12.41 -14.01
N ILE A 376 14.86 11.22 -13.46
CA ILE A 376 15.14 11.02 -12.03
C ILE A 376 16.58 10.58 -11.82
N ASN A 377 17.26 11.24 -10.88
CA ASN A 377 18.60 10.85 -10.46
C ASN A 377 18.53 9.75 -9.39
N ILE A 378 18.72 8.50 -9.81
CA ILE A 378 18.78 7.32 -8.93
C ILE A 378 20.19 7.07 -8.33
N ALA A 379 21.16 7.95 -8.58
CA ALA A 379 22.53 7.76 -8.12
C ALA A 379 22.63 7.81 -6.59
N GLY A 380 23.18 6.77 -5.97
CA GLY A 380 23.33 6.67 -4.52
C GLY A 380 22.13 6.12 -3.75
N TRP A 381 21.05 5.77 -4.45
CA TRP A 381 19.97 4.90 -3.94
C TRP A 381 20.49 3.48 -3.70
N TYR A 382 19.67 2.61 -3.10
CA TYR A 382 20.03 1.21 -2.81
C TYR A 382 19.11 0.21 -3.50
N MET A 383 19.67 -0.96 -3.80
CA MET A 383 18.98 -2.17 -4.24
C MET A 383 19.43 -3.35 -3.36
N SER A 384 18.50 -4.22 -2.97
CA SER A 384 18.80 -5.38 -2.12
C SER A 384 17.80 -6.53 -2.32
N ASP A 385 18.31 -7.75 -2.24
CA ASP A 385 17.61 -9.04 -2.09
C ASP A 385 17.29 -9.39 -0.61
N SER A 386 17.40 -8.45 0.36
CA SER A 386 17.06 -8.79 1.75
C SER A 386 16.64 -7.62 2.63
N ASN A 387 15.60 -7.88 3.43
CA ASN A 387 15.20 -7.11 4.60
C ASN A 387 16.23 -7.08 5.74
N ASN A 388 17.11 -8.09 5.82
CA ASN A 388 18.17 -8.15 6.83
C ASN A 388 19.37 -7.23 6.51
N ASP A 389 19.52 -6.82 5.25
CA ASP A 389 20.50 -5.81 4.82
C ASP A 389 19.98 -5.03 3.61
N TYR A 390 19.25 -3.95 3.88
CA TYR A 390 18.73 -3.05 2.85
C TYR A 390 19.80 -2.27 2.07
N LEU A 391 21.09 -2.37 2.43
CA LEU A 391 22.15 -1.49 1.92
C LEU A 391 23.15 -2.19 0.98
N LYS A 392 22.91 -3.45 0.60
CA LYS A 392 23.80 -4.32 -0.19
C LYS A 392 24.40 -3.63 -1.43
N TYR A 393 23.57 -3.23 -2.40
CA TYR A 393 24.05 -2.57 -3.62
C TYR A 393 23.68 -1.08 -3.63
N ARG A 394 24.69 -0.20 -3.59
CA ARG A 394 24.48 1.24 -3.78
C ARG A 394 24.60 1.60 -5.26
N LEU A 395 23.51 2.09 -5.84
CA LEU A 395 23.39 2.45 -7.25
C LEU A 395 24.44 3.49 -7.67
N PRO A 396 25.11 3.30 -8.83
CA PRO A 396 26.31 4.05 -9.20
C PRO A 396 26.01 5.51 -9.55
N THR A 397 27.07 6.33 -9.62
CA THR A 397 26.95 7.71 -10.09
C THR A 397 26.86 7.76 -11.61
N SER A 398 25.65 7.97 -12.13
CA SER A 398 25.33 8.10 -13.56
C SER A 398 24.63 9.43 -13.86
N ASP A 399 24.35 9.68 -15.14
CA ASP A 399 23.30 10.62 -15.53
C ASP A 399 21.92 10.14 -15.02
N ALA A 400 20.94 11.04 -14.94
CA ALA A 400 19.58 10.71 -14.53
C ALA A 400 18.89 9.74 -15.51
N LEU A 401 18.09 8.82 -14.97
CA LEU A 401 17.25 7.93 -15.75
C LEU A 401 16.10 8.75 -16.36
N ASN A 402 16.12 8.92 -17.67
CA ASN A 402 15.14 9.73 -18.39
C ASN A 402 13.76 9.07 -18.41
N VAL A 403 12.71 9.86 -18.63
CA VAL A 403 11.32 9.39 -18.83
C VAL A 403 11.26 8.27 -19.87
N GLY A 404 10.52 7.20 -19.57
CA GLY A 404 10.32 6.09 -20.50
C GLY A 404 11.59 5.32 -20.85
N ARG A 405 12.54 5.23 -19.90
CA ARG A 405 13.82 4.53 -20.08
C ARG A 405 14.12 3.54 -18.96
N PHE A 406 14.88 2.53 -19.36
CA PHE A 406 15.32 1.40 -18.58
C PHE A 406 16.75 1.55 -18.06
N ALA A 407 17.05 0.93 -16.92
CA ALA A 407 18.39 0.74 -16.38
C ALA A 407 18.55 -0.71 -15.87
N VAL A 408 19.34 -1.51 -16.59
CA VAL A 408 19.59 -2.92 -16.28
C VAL A 408 20.85 -3.07 -15.43
N PHE A 409 20.77 -3.91 -14.40
CA PHE A 409 21.87 -4.27 -13.50
C PHE A 409 22.00 -5.80 -13.46
N ASP A 410 23.24 -6.31 -13.51
CA ASP A 410 23.53 -7.75 -13.37
C ASP A 410 24.22 -8.13 -12.05
N GLU A 411 24.12 -9.41 -11.69
CA GLU A 411 24.74 -10.06 -10.52
C GLU A 411 26.18 -9.59 -10.24
N SER A 412 26.99 -9.39 -11.28
CA SER A 412 28.40 -8.98 -11.13
C SER A 412 28.57 -7.52 -10.76
N GLN A 413 27.56 -6.69 -11.05
CA GLN A 413 27.44 -5.32 -10.55
C GLN A 413 26.82 -5.31 -9.15
N LEU A 414 25.71 -6.04 -8.95
CA LEU A 414 24.92 -6.09 -7.72
C LEU A 414 25.71 -6.64 -6.52
N GLY A 415 26.51 -7.69 -6.74
CA GLY A 415 27.27 -8.37 -5.68
C GLY A 415 26.46 -9.36 -4.85
N PHE A 416 25.19 -9.59 -5.22
CA PHE A 416 24.31 -10.63 -4.69
C PHE A 416 23.70 -11.44 -5.86
N ARG A 417 23.18 -12.63 -5.53
CA ARG A 417 22.43 -13.52 -6.44
C ARG A 417 20.99 -13.59 -5.96
N LEU A 418 20.05 -13.86 -6.86
CA LEU A 418 18.64 -14.04 -6.53
C LEU A 418 18.32 -15.53 -6.32
N ASP A 419 17.57 -15.89 -5.28
CA ASP A 419 17.13 -17.28 -5.06
C ASP A 419 15.97 -17.68 -5.99
N SER A 420 16.33 -18.15 -7.19
CA SER A 420 15.37 -18.68 -8.16
C SER A 420 14.78 -20.06 -7.85
N ILE A 421 15.16 -20.69 -6.73
CA ILE A 421 14.70 -22.01 -6.29
C ILE A 421 13.64 -21.88 -5.20
N SER A 422 13.83 -20.95 -4.26
CA SER A 422 12.87 -20.67 -3.19
C SER A 422 11.92 -19.52 -3.54
N GLY A 423 12.32 -18.64 -4.44
CA GLY A 423 11.78 -17.29 -4.55
C GLY A 423 12.56 -16.30 -3.67
N ASP A 424 12.46 -15.02 -3.99
CA ASP A 424 13.23 -13.95 -3.36
C ASP A 424 12.48 -12.60 -3.36
N ASP A 425 13.05 -11.61 -2.69
CA ASP A 425 12.62 -10.20 -2.75
C ASP A 425 13.55 -9.36 -3.64
N VAL A 426 13.04 -8.23 -4.13
CA VAL A 426 13.85 -7.10 -4.62
C VAL A 426 13.32 -5.79 -4.05
N TYR A 427 14.12 -5.13 -3.22
CA TYR A 427 13.84 -3.82 -2.65
C TYR A 427 14.60 -2.72 -3.41
N LEU A 428 13.89 -1.66 -3.82
CA LEU A 428 14.48 -0.42 -4.34
C LEU A 428 14.25 0.72 -3.33
N ILE A 429 15.30 1.42 -2.92
CA ILE A 429 15.26 2.35 -1.78
C ILE A 429 15.94 3.68 -2.14
N GLU A 430 15.17 4.77 -2.09
CA GLU A 430 15.64 6.16 -2.24
C GLU A 430 16.43 6.53 -0.99
N ALA A 431 17.61 7.11 -1.19
CA ALA A 431 18.51 7.52 -0.13
C ALA A 431 19.10 8.91 -0.41
N ASP A 432 19.48 9.59 0.66
CA ASP A 432 20.02 10.95 0.61
C ASP A 432 21.46 11.01 0.08
N SER A 433 22.00 12.23 -0.03
CA SER A 433 23.37 12.46 -0.48
C SER A 433 24.45 11.85 0.43
N GLY A 434 24.15 11.60 1.72
CA GLY A 434 25.00 10.91 2.67
C GLY A 434 24.91 9.37 2.61
N GLY A 435 23.88 8.83 1.95
CA GLY A 435 23.58 7.40 1.90
C GLY A 435 22.64 6.91 3.01
N ARG A 436 21.92 7.82 3.68
CA ARG A 436 20.84 7.45 4.59
C ARG A 436 19.57 7.13 3.79
N PRO A 437 18.96 5.93 3.95
CA PRO A 437 17.66 5.63 3.38
C PRO A 437 16.59 6.64 3.79
N THR A 438 15.68 6.94 2.87
CA THR A 438 14.58 7.88 3.10
C THR A 438 13.23 7.34 2.64
N ARG A 439 13.16 6.49 1.61
CA ARG A 439 11.89 5.93 1.11
C ARG A 439 12.07 4.56 0.47
N PHE A 440 11.17 3.62 0.73
CA PHE A 440 10.96 2.47 -0.14
C PHE A 440 10.29 2.95 -1.43
N VAL A 441 10.89 2.63 -2.58
CA VAL A 441 10.44 3.11 -3.90
C VAL A 441 9.65 2.02 -4.62
N ASP A 442 10.13 0.79 -4.56
CA ASP A 442 9.43 -0.40 -5.06
C ASP A 442 9.84 -1.62 -4.22
N ARG A 443 8.95 -2.62 -4.13
CA ARG A 443 9.25 -3.96 -3.62
C ARG A 443 8.60 -4.97 -4.54
N ILE A 444 9.42 -5.87 -5.07
CA ILE A 444 8.97 -7.10 -5.70
C ILE A 444 9.21 -8.26 -4.74
N GLN A 445 8.28 -9.21 -4.73
CA GLN A 445 8.50 -10.57 -4.25
C GLN A 445 8.15 -11.53 -5.40
N PHE A 446 8.92 -12.59 -5.59
CA PHE A 446 8.67 -13.60 -6.63
C PHE A 446 8.97 -15.02 -6.10
N ASP A 447 8.32 -16.04 -6.68
CA ASP A 447 8.51 -17.45 -6.34
C ASP A 447 9.66 -18.09 -7.17
N ALA A 448 9.82 -19.41 -7.09
CA ALA A 448 10.78 -20.13 -7.94
C ALA A 448 10.54 -19.86 -9.44
N MET A 449 11.62 -19.66 -10.21
CA MET A 449 11.56 -19.28 -11.63
C MET A 449 11.97 -20.42 -12.56
N ALA A 450 11.29 -20.55 -13.70
CA ALA A 450 11.70 -21.48 -14.76
C ALA A 450 13.00 -21.01 -15.43
N PRO A 451 13.92 -21.92 -15.83
CA PRO A 451 15.17 -21.56 -16.48
C PRO A 451 14.96 -20.72 -17.75
N GLY A 452 15.65 -19.58 -17.84
CA GLY A 452 15.65 -18.69 -19.01
C GLY A 452 14.40 -17.80 -19.15
N VAL A 453 13.41 -17.92 -18.26
CA VAL A 453 12.20 -17.09 -18.25
C VAL A 453 12.40 -15.93 -17.27
N SER A 454 12.18 -14.69 -17.71
CA SER A 454 12.11 -13.52 -16.84
C SER A 454 10.68 -13.24 -16.40
N LEU A 455 10.51 -12.46 -15.32
CA LEU A 455 9.22 -11.86 -14.96
C LEU A 455 9.24 -10.38 -15.34
N GLY A 456 8.18 -9.85 -15.95
CA GLY A 456 8.10 -8.45 -16.39
C GLY A 456 6.71 -7.82 -16.24
N ARG A 457 6.65 -6.49 -16.34
CA ARG A 457 5.45 -5.63 -16.21
C ARG A 457 4.87 -5.23 -17.58
N LEU A 458 3.55 -5.18 -17.73
CA LEU A 458 2.86 -4.77 -18.97
C LEU A 458 1.61 -3.93 -18.65
N PRO A 459 1.47 -2.71 -19.23
CA PRO A 459 2.50 -1.90 -19.89
C PRO A 459 3.79 -1.72 -19.07
N ASP A 460 4.88 -1.29 -19.71
CA ASP A 460 6.17 -0.94 -19.07
C ASP A 460 5.92 -0.13 -17.77
N GLY A 461 6.33 -0.65 -16.62
CA GLY A 461 6.19 -0.01 -15.31
C GLY A 461 4.82 -0.09 -14.62
N SER A 462 3.84 -0.80 -15.19
CA SER A 462 2.48 -0.95 -14.63
C SER A 462 2.14 -2.42 -14.28
N GLY A 463 1.05 -2.62 -13.53
CA GLY A 463 0.58 -3.97 -13.17
C GLY A 463 1.53 -4.77 -12.27
N GLN A 464 1.24 -6.06 -12.13
CA GLN A 464 2.13 -7.05 -11.47
C GLN A 464 3.20 -7.55 -12.45
N LEU A 465 4.20 -8.27 -11.93
CA LEU A 465 5.14 -9.02 -12.75
C LEU A 465 4.54 -10.39 -13.14
N TYR A 466 4.67 -10.79 -14.40
CA TYR A 466 4.26 -12.09 -14.92
C TYR A 466 5.42 -12.76 -15.70
N PRO A 467 5.46 -14.10 -15.83
CA PRO A 467 6.51 -14.78 -16.63
C PRO A 467 6.38 -14.42 -18.11
N MET A 468 7.46 -14.00 -18.77
CA MET A 468 7.41 -13.44 -20.12
C MET A 468 7.75 -14.42 -21.25
N GLU A 469 7.16 -14.22 -22.43
CA GLU A 469 7.51 -14.98 -23.65
C GLU A 469 9.01 -14.89 -24.01
N SER A 470 9.65 -13.75 -23.71
CA SER A 470 11.07 -13.51 -23.99
C SER A 470 11.70 -12.47 -23.07
N VAL A 471 12.95 -12.73 -22.68
CA VAL A 471 13.78 -11.76 -21.93
C VAL A 471 14.02 -10.50 -22.77
N THR A 472 13.65 -9.33 -22.25
CA THR A 472 13.51 -8.08 -23.04
C THR A 472 14.43 -6.93 -22.59
N LEU A 473 15.13 -7.10 -21.48
CA LEU A 473 16.11 -6.25 -20.80
C LEU A 473 16.77 -5.17 -21.68
N GLY A 474 16.34 -3.92 -21.48
CA GLY A 474 16.77 -2.71 -22.18
C GLY A 474 15.80 -2.21 -23.27
N ALA A 475 14.69 -2.92 -23.48
CA ALA A 475 13.62 -2.65 -24.44
C ALA A 475 12.23 -2.83 -23.77
N PRO A 476 11.09 -2.54 -24.44
CA PRO A 476 9.77 -2.83 -23.87
C PRO A 476 9.60 -4.32 -23.58
N ASN A 477 8.84 -4.63 -22.54
CA ASN A 477 8.54 -6.01 -22.16
C ASN A 477 7.72 -6.76 -23.22
N SER A 478 8.01 -8.05 -23.41
CA SER A 478 7.22 -8.92 -24.29
C SER A 478 5.91 -9.37 -23.64
N GLY A 479 5.06 -10.08 -24.39
CA GLY A 479 3.81 -10.63 -23.87
C GLY A 479 4.02 -11.63 -22.72
N PRO A 480 2.95 -11.96 -21.99
CA PRO A 480 2.94 -13.03 -21.00
C PRO A 480 3.19 -14.40 -21.63
N MET A 481 3.96 -15.24 -20.94
CA MET A 481 4.23 -16.61 -21.33
C MET A 481 2.98 -17.46 -21.11
N HIS A 482 2.35 -17.87 -22.21
CA HIS A 482 1.24 -18.82 -22.17
C HIS A 482 1.79 -20.25 -22.07
N GLY A 483 1.63 -20.89 -20.90
CA GLY A 483 1.99 -22.30 -20.72
C GLY A 483 1.19 -23.24 -21.64
N ASP A 484 1.72 -24.43 -21.92
CA ASP A 484 0.95 -25.46 -22.66
C ASP A 484 -0.30 -25.93 -21.88
N ILE A 485 -0.27 -25.85 -20.54
CA ILE A 485 -1.43 -26.07 -19.66
C ILE A 485 -1.90 -24.72 -19.11
N VAL A 486 -3.19 -24.43 -19.30
CA VAL A 486 -3.84 -23.19 -18.81
C VAL A 486 -5.15 -23.52 -18.07
N VAL A 487 -5.55 -22.67 -17.12
CA VAL A 487 -6.88 -22.71 -16.48
C VAL A 487 -7.92 -22.18 -17.46
N THR A 488 -9.03 -22.90 -17.66
CA THR A 488 -10.06 -22.54 -18.66
C THR A 488 -11.45 -22.31 -18.11
N GLU A 489 -11.79 -22.95 -17.00
CA GLU A 489 -13.06 -22.75 -16.32
C GLU A 489 -12.86 -22.80 -14.80
N ILE A 490 -13.44 -21.87 -14.05
CA ILE A 490 -13.46 -21.87 -12.58
C ILE A 490 -14.91 -21.73 -12.12
N GLN A 491 -15.39 -22.69 -11.34
CA GLN A 491 -16.65 -22.54 -10.60
C GLN A 491 -16.35 -22.37 -9.11
N TYR A 492 -16.70 -21.19 -8.60
CA TYR A 492 -16.43 -20.67 -7.26
C TYR A 492 -17.70 -20.16 -6.56
N ASP A 493 -18.81 -19.97 -7.29
CA ASP A 493 -20.13 -19.68 -6.72
C ASP A 493 -21.26 -20.45 -7.45
N PRO A 494 -21.29 -21.79 -7.30
CA PRO A 494 -22.29 -22.66 -7.95
C PRO A 494 -23.69 -22.60 -7.31
N GLY A 495 -23.91 -21.74 -6.31
CA GLY A 495 -25.18 -21.63 -5.59
C GLY A 495 -25.60 -22.88 -4.80
N ASP A 496 -26.81 -22.84 -4.23
CA ASP A 496 -27.43 -24.00 -3.58
C ASP A 496 -28.00 -24.97 -4.64
N PRO A 497 -27.69 -26.28 -4.58
CA PRO A 497 -28.13 -27.23 -5.59
C PRO A 497 -29.64 -27.51 -5.54
N ASP A 498 -30.31 -27.30 -6.68
CA ASP A 498 -31.73 -27.58 -6.89
C ASP A 498 -31.97 -29.12 -7.06
N GLY A 499 -31.68 -29.90 -6.01
CA GLY A 499 -31.53 -31.36 -6.12
C GLY A 499 -31.57 -32.15 -4.79
N PRO A 500 -31.19 -33.44 -4.81
CA PRO A 500 -31.04 -34.24 -3.60
C PRO A 500 -29.80 -33.79 -2.81
N GLY A 501 -29.97 -33.52 -1.52
CA GLY A 501 -28.93 -32.98 -0.62
C GLY A 501 -27.81 -33.96 -0.23
N GLU A 502 -27.24 -34.66 -1.21
CA GLU A 502 -25.88 -35.22 -1.15
C GLU A 502 -24.87 -34.31 -1.88
N LEU A 503 -25.33 -33.36 -2.71
CA LEU A 503 -24.56 -32.20 -3.15
C LEU A 503 -24.81 -30.99 -2.22
N THR A 504 -23.76 -30.19 -2.04
CA THR A 504 -23.74 -28.84 -1.45
C THR A 504 -23.09 -27.86 -2.43
N ALA A 505 -23.18 -26.54 -2.18
CA ALA A 505 -22.47 -25.52 -2.96
C ALA A 505 -20.98 -25.87 -3.14
N SER A 506 -20.23 -26.03 -2.05
CA SER A 506 -18.80 -26.35 -2.13
C SER A 506 -18.45 -27.73 -2.69
N SER A 507 -19.40 -28.66 -2.83
CA SER A 507 -19.18 -29.91 -3.59
C SER A 507 -19.27 -29.75 -5.11
N MET A 508 -19.74 -28.59 -5.58
CA MET A 508 -19.91 -28.25 -6.99
C MET A 508 -18.85 -27.26 -7.50
N GLU A 509 -17.97 -26.77 -6.63
CA GLU A 509 -16.77 -26.04 -7.02
C GLU A 509 -15.81 -26.93 -7.84
N TYR A 510 -15.18 -26.32 -8.84
CA TYR A 510 -14.15 -26.98 -9.65
C TYR A 510 -13.24 -25.99 -10.37
N ILE A 511 -12.09 -26.51 -10.80
CA ILE A 511 -11.11 -25.84 -11.66
C ILE A 511 -10.87 -26.74 -12.88
N GLU A 512 -11.10 -26.24 -14.09
CA GLU A 512 -10.70 -26.93 -15.33
C GLU A 512 -9.35 -26.43 -15.83
N LEU A 513 -8.47 -27.38 -16.17
CA LEU A 513 -7.23 -27.16 -16.90
C LEU A 513 -7.35 -27.72 -18.33
N TYR A 514 -6.82 -27.00 -19.31
CA TYR A 514 -6.75 -27.40 -20.71
C TYR A 514 -5.31 -27.47 -21.21
N ASN A 515 -4.98 -28.50 -21.98
CA ASN A 515 -3.74 -28.53 -22.75
C ASN A 515 -3.94 -27.84 -24.10
N ARG A 516 -3.57 -26.56 -24.19
CA ARG A 516 -3.54 -25.78 -25.44
C ARG A 516 -2.31 -26.11 -26.32
N GLY A 517 -1.36 -26.87 -25.79
CA GLY A 517 -0.17 -27.31 -26.49
C GLY A 517 -0.44 -28.33 -27.60
N SER A 518 0.51 -28.46 -28.52
CA SER A 518 0.40 -29.40 -29.65
C SER A 518 0.79 -30.84 -29.33
N GLN A 519 1.27 -31.11 -28.11
CA GLN A 519 1.78 -32.40 -27.65
C GLN A 519 1.11 -32.84 -26.33
N GLU A 520 1.22 -34.12 -25.98
CA GLU A 520 0.88 -34.60 -24.64
C GLU A 520 1.85 -34.00 -23.61
N VAL A 521 1.30 -33.36 -22.56
CA VAL A 521 2.08 -32.85 -21.44
C VAL A 521 1.99 -33.84 -20.27
N ASP A 522 3.14 -34.12 -19.66
CA ASP A 522 3.23 -34.90 -18.42
C ASP A 522 3.17 -33.96 -17.22
N ILE A 523 2.11 -34.09 -16.42
CA ILE A 523 1.84 -33.24 -15.26
C ILE A 523 2.11 -33.96 -13.92
N SER A 524 2.92 -35.03 -13.94
CA SER A 524 3.38 -35.73 -12.73
C SER A 524 4.00 -34.76 -11.72
N GLY A 525 3.48 -34.74 -10.48
CA GLY A 525 4.01 -33.90 -9.40
C GLY A 525 3.72 -32.40 -9.52
N TRP A 526 2.97 -31.96 -10.55
CA TRP A 526 2.45 -30.60 -10.67
C TRP A 526 1.46 -30.29 -9.55
N ARG A 527 1.20 -29.00 -9.33
CA ARG A 527 0.40 -28.50 -8.22
C ARG A 527 -0.59 -27.44 -8.69
N VAL A 528 -1.76 -27.44 -8.07
CA VAL A 528 -2.62 -26.25 -8.02
C VAL A 528 -2.59 -25.70 -6.60
N ARG A 529 -2.50 -24.37 -6.46
CA ARG A 529 -2.35 -23.64 -5.19
C ARG A 529 -3.15 -22.34 -5.17
N GLY A 530 -3.55 -21.93 -3.96
CA GLY A 530 -4.35 -20.73 -3.69
C GLY A 530 -5.50 -21.07 -2.74
N GLY A 531 -6.73 -20.63 -3.01
CA GLY A 531 -7.90 -21.02 -2.22
C GLY A 531 -8.18 -22.52 -2.22
N ALA A 532 -7.93 -23.18 -3.36
CA ALA A 532 -8.09 -24.63 -3.52
C ALA A 532 -6.78 -25.32 -3.95
N ASP A 533 -6.37 -26.31 -3.15
CA ASP A 533 -5.09 -26.99 -3.23
C ASP A 533 -5.20 -28.38 -3.89
N PHE A 534 -4.35 -28.69 -4.88
CA PHE A 534 -4.26 -30.04 -5.47
C PHE A 534 -2.82 -30.46 -5.80
N ASP A 535 -2.54 -31.76 -5.76
CA ASP A 535 -1.25 -32.35 -6.17
C ASP A 535 -1.49 -33.48 -7.18
N PHE A 536 -0.87 -33.40 -8.36
CA PHE A 536 -1.01 -34.41 -9.40
C PHE A 536 -0.10 -35.62 -9.15
N ALA A 537 -0.67 -36.81 -9.23
CA ALA A 537 0.05 -38.06 -9.02
C ALA A 537 0.96 -38.44 -10.19
N ASP A 538 2.01 -39.22 -9.92
CA ASP A 538 2.94 -39.75 -10.92
C ASP A 538 2.21 -40.47 -12.07
N GLY A 539 2.57 -40.12 -13.31
CA GLY A 539 1.98 -40.64 -14.54
C GLY A 539 0.73 -39.90 -15.01
N THR A 540 0.31 -38.81 -14.35
CA THR A 540 -0.81 -37.98 -14.82
C THR A 540 -0.40 -37.17 -16.06
N LYS A 541 -1.24 -37.20 -17.09
CA LYS A 541 -0.97 -36.63 -18.43
C LYS A 541 -2.24 -35.99 -18.99
N ILE A 542 -2.07 -34.98 -19.83
CA ILE A 542 -3.14 -34.37 -20.63
C ILE A 542 -2.70 -34.41 -22.09
N ALA A 543 -3.45 -35.06 -22.99
CA ALA A 543 -3.09 -35.04 -24.41
C ALA A 543 -3.34 -33.66 -25.04
N ALA A 544 -2.74 -33.42 -26.20
CA ALA A 544 -2.91 -32.17 -26.94
C ALA A 544 -4.40 -31.89 -27.21
N GLY A 545 -4.92 -30.78 -26.68
CA GLY A 545 -6.33 -30.43 -26.80
C GLY A 545 -7.29 -31.26 -25.93
N GLU A 546 -6.86 -31.84 -24.81
CA GLU A 546 -7.74 -32.41 -23.78
C GLU A 546 -7.89 -31.49 -22.56
N THR A 547 -8.98 -31.66 -21.78
CA THR A 547 -9.17 -31.00 -20.48
C THR A 547 -9.11 -31.99 -19.31
N VAL A 548 -8.77 -31.49 -18.13
CA VAL A 548 -8.85 -32.17 -16.84
C VAL A 548 -9.59 -31.25 -15.86
N THR A 549 -10.57 -31.80 -15.15
CA THR A 549 -11.35 -31.04 -14.16
C THR A 549 -11.00 -31.49 -12.75
N LEU A 550 -10.63 -30.54 -11.90
CA LEU A 550 -10.36 -30.73 -10.47
C LEU A 550 -11.62 -30.39 -9.69
N VAL A 551 -12.17 -31.34 -8.93
CA VAL A 551 -13.45 -31.19 -8.22
C VAL A 551 -13.26 -31.28 -6.70
N SER A 552 -14.09 -30.57 -5.94
CA SER A 552 -14.01 -30.54 -4.46
C SER A 552 -14.49 -31.81 -3.74
N PHE A 553 -14.96 -32.83 -4.46
CA PHE A 553 -15.35 -34.14 -3.91
C PHE A 553 -14.41 -35.26 -4.36
N ASP A 554 -14.42 -36.42 -3.69
CA ASP A 554 -13.66 -37.61 -4.17
C ASP A 554 -14.31 -38.14 -5.47
N PRO A 555 -13.62 -38.08 -6.63
CA PRO A 555 -14.19 -38.50 -7.91
C PRO A 555 -14.40 -40.03 -8.01
N ASN A 556 -14.05 -40.79 -6.96
CA ASN A 556 -14.37 -42.22 -6.80
C ASN A 556 -15.70 -42.45 -6.06
N ASP A 557 -16.29 -41.44 -5.41
CA ASP A 557 -17.64 -41.57 -4.84
C ASP A 557 -18.67 -41.66 -5.98
N ALA A 558 -19.24 -42.87 -6.14
CA ALA A 558 -20.16 -43.17 -7.22
C ALA A 558 -21.53 -42.47 -7.07
N SER A 559 -21.92 -42.05 -5.86
CA SER A 559 -23.15 -41.26 -5.66
C SER A 559 -22.92 -39.82 -6.11
N ILE A 560 -21.91 -39.15 -5.53
CA ILE A 560 -21.63 -37.73 -5.81
C ILE A 560 -21.23 -37.54 -7.28
N ARG A 561 -20.35 -38.39 -7.83
CA ARG A 561 -19.99 -38.35 -9.26
C ARG A 561 -21.21 -38.55 -10.17
N THR A 562 -22.18 -39.39 -9.80
CA THR A 562 -23.39 -39.58 -10.62
C THR A 562 -24.28 -38.33 -10.58
N LEU A 563 -24.37 -37.64 -9.44
CA LEU A 563 -25.13 -36.39 -9.32
C LEU A 563 -24.44 -35.24 -10.07
N PHE A 564 -23.14 -35.04 -9.87
CA PHE A 564 -22.33 -34.04 -10.58
C PHE A 564 -22.40 -34.22 -12.10
N ASN A 565 -22.21 -35.45 -12.59
CA ASN A 565 -22.30 -35.76 -14.02
C ASN A 565 -23.71 -35.54 -14.59
N LEU A 566 -24.76 -35.75 -13.78
CA LEU A 566 -26.15 -35.52 -14.20
C LEU A 566 -26.50 -34.04 -14.24
N LEU A 567 -26.03 -33.26 -13.25
CA LEU A 567 -26.26 -31.82 -13.14
C LEU A 567 -25.57 -31.07 -14.29
N PHE A 568 -24.25 -31.20 -14.38
CA PHE A 568 -23.45 -30.47 -15.37
C PHE A 568 -23.36 -31.18 -16.73
N THR A 569 -24.03 -32.32 -16.92
CA THR A 569 -24.00 -33.12 -18.17
C THR A 569 -22.57 -33.52 -18.58
N VAL A 570 -21.79 -34.00 -17.62
CA VAL A 570 -20.39 -34.42 -17.80
C VAL A 570 -20.32 -35.83 -18.39
N SER A 571 -19.41 -36.06 -19.35
CA SER A 571 -19.20 -37.40 -19.90
C SER A 571 -18.76 -38.39 -18.82
N SER A 572 -19.27 -39.63 -18.87
CA SER A 572 -18.74 -40.72 -18.03
C SER A 572 -17.29 -41.09 -18.35
N SER A 573 -16.74 -40.62 -19.48
CA SER A 573 -15.33 -40.74 -19.86
C SER A 573 -14.45 -39.55 -19.42
N ALA A 574 -14.99 -38.55 -18.72
CA ALA A 574 -14.25 -37.35 -18.33
C ALA A 574 -13.21 -37.62 -17.23
N THR A 575 -12.05 -36.99 -17.38
CA THR A 575 -10.93 -37.07 -16.45
C THR A 575 -11.14 -36.09 -15.28
N LEU A 576 -11.80 -36.58 -14.23
CA LEU A 576 -12.01 -35.84 -12.98
C LEU A 576 -10.97 -36.25 -11.94
N HIS A 577 -10.28 -35.28 -11.35
CA HIS A 577 -9.36 -35.45 -10.23
C HIS A 577 -9.91 -34.73 -8.99
N GLY A 578 -9.56 -35.19 -7.79
CA GLY A 578 -10.05 -34.60 -6.54
C GLY A 578 -9.85 -35.54 -5.34
N PRO A 579 -10.31 -35.14 -4.14
CA PRO A 579 -10.90 -33.83 -3.85
C PRO A 579 -9.86 -32.70 -3.91
N LEU A 580 -10.28 -31.49 -4.28
CA LEU A 580 -9.60 -30.25 -3.91
C LEU A 580 -9.51 -30.11 -2.38
N ARG A 581 -8.59 -29.27 -1.88
CA ARG A 581 -8.42 -29.02 -0.45
C ARG A 581 -8.49 -27.52 -0.18
N GLY A 582 -9.50 -27.10 0.57
CA GLY A 582 -9.91 -25.70 0.63
C GLY A 582 -11.28 -25.54 -0.03
N GLU A 583 -11.77 -24.31 -0.09
CA GLU A 583 -12.99 -23.86 -0.76
C GLU A 583 -12.62 -22.56 -1.49
N LEU A 584 -13.16 -22.34 -2.69
CA LEU A 584 -12.89 -21.15 -3.50
C LEU A 584 -13.73 -19.96 -3.00
N ALA A 585 -13.10 -18.83 -2.70
CA ALA A 585 -13.80 -17.67 -2.12
C ALA A 585 -14.72 -16.95 -3.12
N ASN A 586 -15.97 -16.70 -2.71
CA ASN A 586 -17.01 -16.07 -3.54
C ASN A 586 -16.74 -14.61 -3.95
N ASP A 587 -15.79 -13.92 -3.30
CA ASP A 587 -15.50 -12.49 -3.47
C ASP A 587 -14.19 -12.20 -4.19
N ALA A 588 -13.07 -12.82 -3.79
CA ALA A 588 -11.81 -12.81 -4.55
C ALA A 588 -10.88 -13.96 -4.10
N ASP A 589 -10.24 -14.65 -5.06
CA ASP A 589 -9.31 -15.75 -4.77
C ASP A 589 -8.27 -15.95 -5.89
N ARG A 590 -7.30 -16.83 -5.66
CA ARG A 590 -6.20 -17.13 -6.58
C ARG A 590 -6.16 -18.62 -6.92
N VAL A 591 -5.96 -18.93 -8.20
CA VAL A 591 -5.67 -20.27 -8.71
C VAL A 591 -4.34 -20.21 -9.46
N ARG A 592 -3.33 -20.94 -8.98
CA ARG A 592 -1.98 -21.00 -9.56
C ARG A 592 -1.67 -22.39 -10.06
N VAL A 593 -1.30 -22.55 -11.32
CA VAL A 593 -0.79 -23.81 -11.88
C VAL A 593 0.73 -23.81 -11.79
N LEU A 594 1.30 -24.75 -11.03
CA LEU A 594 2.73 -24.82 -10.74
C LEU A 594 3.37 -26.13 -11.21
N ARG A 595 4.52 -26.02 -11.89
CA ARG A 595 5.33 -27.15 -12.38
C ARG A 595 6.52 -27.41 -11.45
N PRO A 596 6.82 -28.67 -11.07
CA PRO A 596 8.06 -29.00 -10.37
C PRO A 596 9.26 -28.77 -11.30
N GLU A 597 10.19 -27.93 -10.87
CA GLU A 597 11.48 -27.71 -11.53
C GLU A 597 12.56 -28.63 -10.96
N GLN A 598 13.73 -28.70 -11.61
CA GLN A 598 14.81 -29.57 -11.14
C GLN A 598 15.39 -29.06 -9.80
N PRO A 599 15.42 -29.89 -8.72
CA PRO A 599 15.99 -29.49 -7.45
C PRO A 599 17.51 -29.32 -7.53
N ALA A 600 18.06 -28.48 -6.63
CA ALA A 600 19.48 -28.22 -6.55
C ALA A 600 20.27 -29.51 -6.20
N PRO A 601 21.47 -29.75 -6.78
CA PRO A 601 22.24 -30.98 -6.56
C PRO A 601 22.64 -31.26 -5.10
N ASP A 602 22.66 -30.23 -4.26
CA ASP A 602 22.97 -30.26 -2.83
C ASP A 602 21.73 -30.21 -1.92
N ALA A 603 20.55 -29.86 -2.47
CA ALA A 603 19.25 -29.90 -1.79
C ALA A 603 18.21 -30.73 -2.59
N PRO A 604 18.48 -32.02 -2.89
CA PRO A 604 17.66 -32.82 -3.81
C PRO A 604 16.23 -33.10 -3.34
N ASP A 605 15.95 -32.95 -2.03
CA ASP A 605 14.62 -33.10 -1.45
C ASP A 605 13.79 -31.80 -1.50
N ASN A 606 14.41 -30.65 -1.81
CA ASN A 606 13.73 -29.36 -1.97
C ASN A 606 13.43 -29.12 -3.46
N ILE A 607 12.21 -29.49 -3.89
CA ILE A 607 11.76 -29.35 -5.28
C ILE A 607 11.21 -27.93 -5.50
N PRO A 608 11.86 -27.07 -6.31
CA PRO A 608 11.31 -25.78 -6.73
C PRO A 608 10.02 -25.92 -7.55
N TYR A 609 9.16 -24.90 -7.54
CA TYR A 609 7.88 -24.91 -8.27
C TYR A 609 7.67 -23.61 -9.05
N SER A 610 7.82 -23.67 -10.37
CA SER A 610 7.64 -22.53 -11.27
C SER A 610 6.18 -22.30 -11.64
N LEU A 611 5.81 -21.04 -11.89
CA LEU A 611 4.48 -20.67 -12.36
C LEU A 611 4.30 -21.01 -13.85
N VAL A 612 3.15 -21.58 -14.21
CA VAL A 612 2.79 -21.96 -15.59
C VAL A 612 1.62 -21.13 -16.11
N ASP A 613 0.61 -20.91 -15.28
CA ASP A 613 -0.56 -20.06 -15.54
C ASP A 613 -1.18 -19.65 -14.19
N GLU A 614 -1.87 -18.52 -14.15
CA GLU A 614 -2.42 -17.94 -12.92
C GLU A 614 -3.74 -17.22 -13.17
N VAL A 615 -4.65 -17.27 -12.20
CA VAL A 615 -5.95 -16.58 -12.21
C VAL A 615 -6.22 -16.06 -10.80
N ALA A 616 -5.95 -14.78 -10.52
CA ALA A 616 -6.34 -14.08 -9.29
C ALA A 616 -7.64 -13.32 -9.55
N TYR A 617 -8.77 -14.02 -9.45
CA TYR A 617 -10.07 -13.48 -9.78
C TYR A 617 -10.65 -12.64 -8.64
N ASP A 618 -11.50 -11.69 -9.02
CA ASP A 618 -12.23 -10.79 -8.14
C ASP A 618 -13.71 -10.79 -8.55
N SER A 619 -14.58 -10.24 -7.71
CA SER A 619 -16.00 -10.00 -7.98
C SER A 619 -16.25 -8.60 -8.57
N THR A 620 -15.20 -7.78 -8.71
CA THR A 620 -15.23 -6.41 -9.22
C THR A 620 -14.38 -6.21 -10.48
N THR A 621 -14.69 -5.15 -11.24
CA THR A 621 -13.95 -4.74 -12.45
C THR A 621 -12.44 -4.66 -12.20
N PRO A 622 -11.57 -5.26 -13.06
CA PRO A 622 -11.81 -5.72 -14.43
C PRO A 622 -12.36 -7.15 -14.58
N TRP A 623 -12.69 -7.85 -13.48
CA TRP A 623 -13.31 -9.16 -13.58
C TRP A 623 -14.82 -9.07 -13.85
N PRO A 624 -15.42 -10.09 -14.50
CA PRO A 624 -16.86 -10.08 -14.76
C PRO A 624 -17.69 -10.12 -13.48
N GLU A 625 -18.45 -9.07 -13.19
CA GLU A 625 -19.27 -8.96 -11.97
C GLU A 625 -20.26 -10.14 -11.83
N ALA A 626 -20.10 -10.93 -10.76
CA ALA A 626 -20.98 -12.04 -10.44
C ALA A 626 -22.16 -11.60 -9.56
N ILE A 627 -23.37 -11.89 -10.03
CA ILE A 627 -24.58 -11.79 -9.21
C ILE A 627 -24.64 -13.06 -8.35
N GLY A 628 -24.31 -12.95 -7.06
CA GLY A 628 -24.14 -14.11 -6.17
C GLY A 628 -25.26 -15.16 -6.24
N GLY A 629 -24.88 -16.44 -6.33
CA GLY A 629 -25.75 -17.57 -6.65
C GLY A 629 -26.17 -17.61 -8.12
N SER A 630 -25.28 -17.23 -9.05
CA SER A 630 -25.63 -17.05 -10.47
C SER A 630 -25.86 -18.35 -11.26
N ASN A 631 -25.38 -19.50 -10.75
CA ASN A 631 -25.22 -20.75 -11.50
C ASN A 631 -24.50 -20.50 -12.84
N ARG A 632 -23.34 -19.87 -12.74
CA ARG A 632 -22.39 -19.59 -13.82
C ARG A 632 -20.97 -19.75 -13.28
N SER A 633 -20.06 -20.18 -14.12
CA SER A 633 -18.62 -20.26 -13.88
C SER A 633 -17.90 -19.12 -14.62
N LEU A 634 -16.68 -18.79 -14.21
CA LEU A 634 -15.75 -17.99 -15.01
C LEU A 634 -15.16 -18.88 -16.10
N HIS A 635 -15.32 -18.50 -17.37
CA HIS A 635 -14.71 -19.13 -18.54
C HIS A 635 -13.67 -18.18 -19.14
N ARG A 636 -12.50 -18.71 -19.53
CA ARG A 636 -11.48 -17.95 -20.24
C ARG A 636 -11.91 -17.73 -21.69
N ASN A 637 -11.97 -16.47 -22.13
CA ASN A 637 -12.38 -16.06 -23.48
C ASN A 637 -11.44 -16.63 -24.56
N ASP A 638 -10.15 -16.67 -24.24
CA ASP A 638 -9.10 -17.20 -25.11
C ASP A 638 -8.01 -17.93 -24.29
N VAL A 639 -7.66 -19.16 -24.68
CA VAL A 639 -6.56 -19.95 -24.09
C VAL A 639 -5.18 -19.38 -24.40
N ASP A 640 -5.08 -18.57 -25.44
CA ASP A 640 -3.89 -17.82 -25.86
C ASP A 640 -3.84 -16.41 -25.24
N ALA A 641 -4.85 -16.02 -24.44
CA ALA A 641 -4.84 -14.79 -23.65
C ALA A 641 -4.37 -15.04 -22.20
N TRP A 642 -4.09 -13.96 -21.47
CA TRP A 642 -3.48 -14.05 -20.15
C TRP A 642 -4.49 -14.38 -19.05
N GLY A 643 -4.18 -15.38 -18.21
CA GLY A 643 -5.10 -15.89 -17.20
C GLY A 643 -5.34 -14.89 -16.07
N ASN A 644 -4.34 -14.09 -15.73
CA ASN A 644 -4.37 -13.20 -14.57
C ASN A 644 -4.82 -11.77 -14.93
N ASP A 645 -5.80 -11.68 -15.82
CA ASP A 645 -6.40 -10.44 -16.33
C ASP A 645 -7.89 -10.70 -16.59
N GLY A 646 -8.76 -10.07 -15.80
CA GLY A 646 -10.21 -10.30 -15.80
C GLY A 646 -10.90 -10.05 -17.13
N ARG A 647 -10.32 -9.20 -18.00
CA ARG A 647 -10.84 -8.90 -19.36
C ARG A 647 -10.80 -10.12 -20.28
N ASN A 648 -9.93 -11.08 -19.95
CA ASN A 648 -9.81 -12.36 -20.67
C ASN A 648 -10.79 -13.43 -20.17
N TRP A 649 -11.75 -13.06 -19.32
CA TRP A 649 -12.77 -13.97 -18.79
C TRP A 649 -14.19 -13.47 -19.07
N GLN A 650 -15.15 -14.38 -18.99
CA GLN A 650 -16.60 -14.10 -18.99
C GLN A 650 -17.29 -15.05 -18.02
N LEU A 651 -18.44 -14.67 -17.48
CA LEU A 651 -19.33 -15.64 -16.85
C LEU A 651 -20.09 -16.43 -17.92
N ALA A 652 -20.19 -17.75 -17.82
CA ALA A 652 -21.01 -18.57 -18.71
C ALA A 652 -21.62 -19.78 -17.96
N ALA A 653 -22.47 -20.56 -18.63
CA ALA A 653 -23.18 -21.68 -18.02
C ALA A 653 -22.28 -22.92 -17.93
N GLU A 654 -22.31 -23.61 -16.80
CA GLU A 654 -21.24 -24.52 -16.37
C GLU A 654 -20.94 -25.65 -17.37
N SER A 655 -19.66 -25.75 -17.75
CA SER A 655 -19.19 -26.67 -18.78
C SER A 655 -18.05 -27.60 -18.41
N PRO A 656 -17.94 -28.11 -17.16
CA PRO A 656 -16.79 -28.91 -16.73
C PRO A 656 -16.60 -30.13 -17.64
N SER A 657 -15.36 -30.30 -18.12
CA SER A 657 -14.95 -31.31 -19.09
C SER A 657 -15.58 -31.15 -20.50
N LYS A 658 -15.88 -29.91 -20.94
CA LYS A 658 -16.40 -29.60 -22.28
C LYS A 658 -15.61 -28.45 -22.92
N GLN A 659 -15.18 -28.65 -24.17
CA GLN A 659 -14.42 -27.64 -24.92
C GLN A 659 -15.36 -26.60 -25.54
N ASN A 660 -15.70 -25.58 -24.77
CA ASN A 660 -16.59 -24.49 -25.17
C ASN A 660 -15.84 -23.20 -25.58
N PHE A 661 -14.80 -23.33 -26.41
CA PHE A 661 -14.03 -22.18 -26.94
C PHE A 661 -14.72 -21.52 -28.15
N GLU A 662 -15.94 -20.99 -27.96
CA GLU A 662 -16.50 -19.99 -28.88
C GLU A 662 -15.91 -18.62 -28.51
N ARG A 663 -14.78 -18.26 -29.16
CA ARG A 663 -14.07 -17.00 -28.91
C ARG A 663 -14.68 -15.82 -29.69
N PRO A 664 -15.16 -14.76 -29.04
CA PRO A 664 -14.78 -13.39 -29.38
C PRO A 664 -13.34 -13.15 -28.88
N VAL A 665 -12.49 -12.53 -29.69
CA VAL A 665 -11.23 -11.96 -29.20
C VAL A 665 -11.53 -10.50 -28.80
N PRO A 666 -11.19 -10.03 -27.58
CA PRO A 666 -11.44 -8.64 -27.20
C PRO A 666 -10.75 -7.68 -28.18
N GLY A 667 -11.51 -6.79 -28.81
CA GLY A 667 -11.01 -5.85 -29.82
C GLY A 667 -10.89 -6.40 -31.25
N ASP A 668 -11.20 -7.68 -31.53
CA ASP A 668 -11.36 -8.24 -32.88
C ASP A 668 -12.74 -7.83 -33.43
N LEU A 669 -12.75 -6.82 -34.31
CA LEU A 669 -13.96 -6.14 -34.77
C LEU A 669 -14.34 -6.52 -36.21
N ASP A 670 -13.46 -7.20 -36.95
CA ASP A 670 -13.79 -7.78 -38.27
C ASP A 670 -14.01 -9.30 -38.25
N GLY A 671 -13.54 -10.00 -37.20
CA GLY A 671 -13.74 -11.42 -36.94
C GLY A 671 -12.67 -12.34 -37.50
N ASP A 672 -11.52 -11.81 -37.96
CA ASP A 672 -10.38 -12.63 -38.42
C ASP A 672 -9.53 -13.24 -37.29
N ARG A 673 -9.73 -12.77 -36.04
CA ARG A 673 -9.06 -13.18 -34.78
C ARG A 673 -7.67 -12.60 -34.55
N LEU A 674 -7.34 -11.49 -35.20
CA LEU A 674 -6.15 -10.69 -34.92
C LEU A 674 -6.59 -9.26 -34.61
N VAL A 675 -6.25 -8.73 -33.43
CA VAL A 675 -6.41 -7.29 -33.16
C VAL A 675 -5.26 -6.55 -33.86
N THR A 676 -5.60 -5.63 -34.75
CA THR A 676 -4.65 -4.97 -35.66
C THR A 676 -4.98 -3.49 -35.85
N ALA A 677 -4.25 -2.82 -36.75
CA ALA A 677 -4.58 -1.48 -37.22
C ALA A 677 -5.97 -1.39 -37.89
N VAL A 678 -6.52 -2.49 -38.42
CA VAL A 678 -7.87 -2.52 -39.00
C VAL A 678 -8.93 -2.28 -37.93
N ASP A 679 -8.74 -2.84 -36.74
CA ASP A 679 -9.67 -2.71 -35.63
C ASP A 679 -9.63 -1.29 -35.03
N ILE A 680 -8.45 -0.66 -34.99
CA ILE A 680 -8.32 0.76 -34.66
C ILE A 680 -9.08 1.63 -35.68
N ASP A 681 -8.92 1.35 -36.98
CA ASP A 681 -9.65 2.05 -38.05
C ASP A 681 -11.18 1.86 -37.90
N LEU A 682 -11.63 0.69 -37.43
CA LEU A 682 -13.02 0.37 -37.16
C LEU A 682 -13.58 1.12 -35.94
N VAL A 683 -12.87 1.15 -34.80
CA VAL A 683 -13.29 1.96 -33.62
C VAL A 683 -13.30 3.44 -33.98
N CYS A 684 -12.23 4.00 -34.55
CA CYS A 684 -12.23 5.39 -35.02
C CYS A 684 -13.39 5.64 -36.01
N GLY A 685 -13.71 4.67 -36.87
CA GLY A 685 -14.88 4.71 -37.75
C GLY A 685 -16.22 4.78 -37.00
N ALA A 686 -16.39 4.02 -35.92
CA ALA A 686 -17.60 4.00 -35.09
C ALA A 686 -17.76 5.29 -34.26
N VAL A 687 -16.67 5.74 -33.63
CA VAL A 687 -16.60 6.97 -32.80
C VAL A 687 -16.92 8.22 -33.64
N ARG A 688 -16.31 8.36 -34.82
CA ARG A 688 -16.63 9.44 -35.78
C ARG A 688 -18.11 9.50 -36.18
N GLN A 689 -18.82 8.37 -36.12
CA GLN A 689 -20.23 8.27 -36.48
C GLN A 689 -21.17 8.41 -35.28
N ALA A 690 -20.65 8.49 -34.05
CA ALA A 690 -21.40 8.33 -32.81
C ALA A 690 -22.30 7.08 -32.86
N SER A 691 -21.66 5.92 -33.07
CA SER A 691 -22.33 4.62 -33.19
C SER A 691 -23.21 4.31 -31.98
N SER A 692 -24.25 3.52 -32.20
CA SER A 692 -25.05 2.90 -31.12
C SER A 692 -24.98 1.37 -31.19
N ASP A 693 -23.92 0.84 -31.81
CA ASP A 693 -23.65 -0.59 -31.91
C ASP A 693 -22.63 -0.95 -30.84
N LEU A 694 -23.11 -1.60 -29.76
CA LEU A 694 -22.32 -1.97 -28.58
C LEU A 694 -21.32 -3.11 -28.84
N THR A 695 -21.03 -3.41 -30.10
CA THR A 695 -19.83 -4.17 -30.49
C THR A 695 -18.56 -3.31 -30.47
N TYR A 696 -18.70 -1.98 -30.48
CA TYR A 696 -17.61 -1.01 -30.34
C TYR A 696 -17.52 -0.38 -28.94
N ASP A 697 -18.43 -0.76 -28.04
CA ASP A 697 -18.41 -0.47 -26.59
C ASP A 697 -17.43 -1.47 -25.96
N LEU A 698 -16.15 -1.08 -25.92
CA LEU A 698 -15.02 -1.92 -25.49
C LEU A 698 -14.70 -1.70 -24.01
N ASN A 699 -14.98 -0.51 -23.46
CA ASN A 699 -14.83 -0.23 -22.04
C ASN A 699 -16.02 -0.72 -21.19
N ALA A 700 -17.15 -1.10 -21.82
CA ALA A 700 -18.40 -1.54 -21.22
C ALA A 700 -19.18 -0.47 -20.43
N ASP A 701 -19.00 0.83 -20.74
CA ASP A 701 -19.72 1.92 -20.09
C ASP A 701 -21.16 2.14 -20.62
N GLY A 702 -21.48 1.56 -21.78
CA GLY A 702 -22.78 1.67 -22.44
C GLY A 702 -22.86 2.73 -23.55
N THR A 703 -21.74 3.33 -23.93
CA THR A 703 -21.60 4.27 -25.05
C THR A 703 -20.55 3.81 -26.07
N VAL A 704 -20.23 4.63 -27.07
CA VAL A 704 -19.18 4.36 -28.06
C VAL A 704 -18.46 5.67 -28.37
N ASP A 705 -17.32 5.94 -27.72
CA ASP A 705 -16.57 7.17 -27.91
C ASP A 705 -15.02 7.02 -27.84
N MET A 706 -14.31 8.12 -27.58
CA MET A 706 -12.83 8.12 -27.52
C MET A 706 -12.27 7.31 -26.36
N GLU A 707 -13.06 6.97 -25.33
CA GLU A 707 -12.62 6.06 -24.27
C GLU A 707 -12.46 4.62 -24.78
N ASP A 708 -13.30 4.15 -25.71
CA ASP A 708 -13.14 2.83 -26.38
C ASP A 708 -11.91 2.76 -27.27
N TYR A 709 -11.65 3.82 -28.04
CA TYR A 709 -10.42 3.95 -28.83
C TYR A 709 -9.19 3.94 -27.93
N SER A 710 -9.25 4.63 -26.79
CA SER A 710 -8.18 4.66 -25.82
C SER A 710 -7.94 3.25 -25.26
N TYR A 711 -9.00 2.56 -24.84
CA TYR A 711 -8.97 1.20 -24.33
C TYR A 711 -8.42 0.18 -25.34
N LEU A 712 -8.83 0.24 -26.61
CA LEU A 712 -8.25 -0.62 -27.66
C LEU A 712 -6.73 -0.45 -27.77
N LEU A 713 -6.22 0.78 -27.62
CA LEU A 713 -4.78 1.05 -27.65
C LEU A 713 -4.07 0.65 -26.36
N SER A 714 -4.47 1.18 -25.21
CA SER A 714 -3.72 1.03 -23.95
C SER A 714 -3.91 -0.33 -23.27
N ASP A 715 -5.09 -0.94 -23.44
CA ASP A 715 -5.56 -2.04 -22.61
C ASP A 715 -5.69 -3.37 -23.37
N ILE A 716 -5.89 -3.33 -24.69
CA ILE A 716 -5.92 -4.51 -25.57
C ILE A 716 -4.61 -4.66 -26.35
N LEU A 717 -4.20 -3.65 -27.14
CA LEU A 717 -3.00 -3.73 -27.97
C LEU A 717 -1.69 -3.45 -27.22
N TYR A 718 -1.77 -2.73 -26.10
CA TYR A 718 -0.63 -2.16 -25.36
C TYR A 718 0.26 -1.26 -26.23
N SER A 719 -0.39 -0.47 -27.10
CA SER A 719 0.19 0.49 -28.04
C SER A 719 -0.15 1.93 -27.62
N MET A 720 0.17 2.92 -28.46
CA MET A 720 0.02 4.35 -28.17
C MET A 720 -0.11 5.18 -29.45
N PRO A 721 -0.85 6.30 -29.45
CA PRO A 721 -0.86 7.25 -30.56
C PRO A 721 0.56 7.57 -31.04
N GLY A 722 0.85 7.31 -32.31
CA GLY A 722 2.19 7.41 -32.91
C GLY A 722 2.81 6.09 -33.38
N ASP A 723 2.44 4.95 -32.78
CA ASP A 723 2.94 3.60 -33.12
C ASP A 723 2.23 3.03 -34.36
N ALA A 724 2.47 3.64 -35.52
CA ALA A 724 1.81 3.27 -36.79
C ALA A 724 2.16 1.86 -37.30
N ASN A 725 3.20 1.21 -36.74
CA ASN A 725 3.61 -0.14 -37.11
C ASN A 725 3.17 -1.25 -36.12
N LEU A 726 2.72 -0.86 -34.91
CA LEU A 726 2.29 -1.73 -33.80
C LEU A 726 3.42 -2.62 -33.22
N ASP A 727 4.66 -2.11 -33.17
CA ASP A 727 5.77 -2.74 -32.44
C ASP A 727 5.95 -2.21 -31.00
N ARG A 728 4.98 -1.41 -30.52
CA ARG A 728 4.95 -0.77 -29.19
C ARG A 728 6.05 0.28 -28.98
N LEU A 729 6.68 0.77 -30.06
CA LEU A 729 7.75 1.76 -30.03
C LEU A 729 7.47 2.91 -31.00
N PHE A 730 6.74 3.95 -30.56
CA PHE A 730 6.64 5.19 -31.35
C PHE A 730 8.03 5.81 -31.60
N ASP A 731 8.58 5.62 -32.80
CA ASP A 731 9.92 6.05 -33.19
C ASP A 731 9.94 6.76 -34.56
N SER A 732 11.13 7.15 -35.00
CA SER A 732 11.38 7.64 -36.35
C SER A 732 10.91 6.71 -37.47
N SER A 733 10.79 5.41 -37.20
CA SER A 733 10.30 4.38 -38.12
C SER A 733 8.85 4.64 -38.52
N ASP A 734 7.98 4.91 -37.55
CA ASP A 734 6.55 5.22 -37.73
C ASP A 734 6.37 6.54 -38.46
N LEU A 735 7.10 7.58 -38.03
CA LEU A 735 7.11 8.87 -38.73
C LEU A 735 7.52 8.69 -40.20
N VAL A 736 8.54 7.87 -40.49
CA VAL A 736 8.93 7.54 -41.86
C VAL A 736 7.84 6.75 -42.59
N LEU A 737 7.14 5.84 -41.92
CA LEU A 737 6.05 5.04 -42.49
C LEU A 737 4.86 5.93 -42.90
N VAL A 738 4.35 6.77 -42.01
CA VAL A 738 3.21 7.67 -42.30
C VAL A 738 3.58 8.79 -43.31
N PHE A 739 4.81 9.33 -43.26
CA PHE A 739 5.28 10.26 -44.30
C PHE A 739 5.57 9.57 -45.65
N ILE A 740 5.71 8.24 -45.71
CA ILE A 740 5.74 7.47 -46.97
C ILE A 740 4.32 7.21 -47.51
N ALA A 741 3.32 7.03 -46.64
CA ALA A 741 1.91 7.00 -47.06
C ALA A 741 1.49 8.31 -47.73
N GLY A 742 2.00 9.44 -47.22
CA GLY A 742 2.04 10.72 -47.95
C GLY A 742 0.77 11.57 -47.85
N GLN A 743 -0.11 11.27 -46.89
CA GLN A 743 -1.39 11.95 -46.66
C GLN A 743 -1.27 13.23 -45.80
N TYR A 744 -0.10 13.50 -45.21
CA TYR A 744 0.11 14.62 -44.29
C TYR A 744 -0.31 15.98 -44.88
N ASN A 745 -1.47 16.50 -44.45
CA ASN A 745 -2.14 17.68 -45.02
C ASN A 745 -2.28 17.63 -46.56
N ASP A 746 -2.79 16.54 -47.12
CA ASP A 746 -2.94 16.35 -48.58
C ASP A 746 -4.24 16.93 -49.20
N ASP A 747 -5.08 17.60 -48.39
CA ASP A 747 -6.41 18.13 -48.71
C ASP A 747 -7.49 17.07 -49.09
N GLN A 748 -7.29 15.77 -48.80
CA GLN A 748 -8.24 14.69 -49.16
C GLN A 748 -9.01 14.12 -47.96
N VAL A 749 -10.16 14.74 -47.67
CA VAL A 749 -11.00 14.43 -46.51
C VAL A 749 -11.33 12.94 -46.32
N GLY A 750 -11.07 12.43 -45.12
CA GLY A 750 -11.42 11.09 -44.65
C GLY A 750 -10.66 9.96 -45.34
N ASN A 751 -9.40 10.19 -45.72
CA ASN A 751 -8.56 9.21 -46.41
C ASN A 751 -7.56 8.46 -45.51
N SER A 752 -7.37 8.90 -44.27
CA SER A 752 -6.34 8.37 -43.37
C SER A 752 -6.84 7.25 -42.48
N THR A 753 -5.87 6.46 -42.03
CA THR A 753 -5.96 5.28 -41.17
C THR A 753 -4.84 5.32 -40.13
N TRP A 754 -4.90 4.48 -39.10
CA TRP A 754 -3.84 4.36 -38.10
C TRP A 754 -2.44 4.23 -38.70
N ALA A 755 -2.29 3.29 -39.64
CA ALA A 755 -1.04 2.99 -40.34
C ALA A 755 -0.61 4.08 -41.36
N SER A 756 -1.40 5.13 -41.54
CA SER A 756 -1.08 6.28 -42.38
C SER A 756 -1.08 7.63 -41.66
N GLY A 757 -1.47 7.66 -40.37
CA GLY A 757 -1.25 8.76 -39.43
C GLY A 757 -2.48 9.34 -38.75
N ASP A 758 -3.66 8.73 -38.89
CA ASP A 758 -4.86 9.07 -38.09
C ASP A 758 -4.66 8.54 -36.66
N TRP A 759 -4.23 9.41 -35.74
CA TRP A 759 -3.87 9.08 -34.36
C TRP A 759 -4.72 9.84 -33.32
N ASN A 760 -5.77 10.53 -33.78
CA ASN A 760 -6.76 11.21 -32.95
C ASN A 760 -8.22 10.83 -33.33
N CYS A 761 -8.40 9.89 -34.27
CA CYS A 761 -9.67 9.51 -34.89
C CYS A 761 -10.41 10.61 -35.68
N ASP A 762 -9.80 11.72 -36.09
CA ASP A 762 -10.45 12.76 -36.92
C ASP A 762 -10.56 12.35 -38.40
N GLY A 763 -9.69 11.45 -38.88
CA GLY A 763 -9.71 10.88 -40.23
C GLY A 763 -8.77 11.56 -41.24
N GLU A 764 -8.00 12.56 -40.81
CA GLU A 764 -6.99 13.27 -41.60
C GLU A 764 -5.61 13.13 -40.91
N PHE A 765 -4.58 12.58 -41.56
CA PHE A 765 -3.23 12.71 -41.01
C PHE A 765 -2.77 14.18 -41.09
N ASN A 766 -2.80 14.87 -39.96
CA ASN A 766 -2.57 16.30 -39.89
C ASN A 766 -1.63 16.67 -38.73
N SER A 767 -1.67 17.93 -38.27
CA SER A 767 -0.82 18.37 -37.15
C SER A 767 -1.42 18.04 -35.78
N GLY A 768 -2.72 17.74 -35.71
CA GLY A 768 -3.42 17.25 -34.53
C GLY A 768 -2.86 15.90 -34.07
N ASP A 769 -2.67 14.96 -34.99
CA ASP A 769 -2.15 13.61 -34.74
C ASP A 769 -0.73 13.63 -34.20
N ILE A 770 0.13 14.43 -34.83
CA ILE A 770 1.50 14.61 -34.36
C ILE A 770 1.49 15.22 -32.94
N VAL A 771 0.56 16.14 -32.63
CA VAL A 771 0.41 16.66 -31.28
C VAL A 771 -0.14 15.59 -30.32
N ALA A 772 -1.15 14.80 -30.70
CA ALA A 772 -1.69 13.70 -29.89
C ALA A 772 -0.60 12.67 -29.54
N ALA A 773 0.12 12.18 -30.56
CA ALA A 773 1.20 11.23 -30.42
C ALA A 773 2.36 11.77 -29.55
N PHE A 774 2.75 13.03 -29.71
CA PHE A 774 3.79 13.62 -28.86
C PHE A 774 3.30 14.04 -27.45
N MET A 775 2.00 14.24 -27.24
CA MET A 775 1.41 14.50 -25.90
C MET A 775 1.48 13.27 -24.98
N THR A 776 1.55 12.05 -25.54
CA THR A 776 1.86 10.83 -24.76
C THR A 776 3.23 10.91 -24.05
N GLY A 777 4.14 11.75 -24.55
CA GLY A 777 5.55 11.80 -24.13
C GLY A 777 6.39 10.60 -24.58
N ALA A 778 5.81 9.62 -25.29
CA ALA A 778 6.41 8.31 -25.49
C ALA A 778 7.49 8.23 -26.57
N TYR A 779 7.59 9.22 -27.49
CA TYR A 779 8.47 9.16 -28.67
C TYR A 779 9.93 8.79 -28.35
N ARG A 780 10.41 7.65 -28.87
CA ARG A 780 11.73 7.07 -28.56
C ARG A 780 12.70 7.21 -29.76
N PRO A 781 13.35 8.35 -30.02
CA PRO A 781 14.18 8.55 -31.22
C PRO A 781 15.29 7.50 -31.35
N ASN A 782 15.33 6.84 -32.51
CA ASN A 782 16.21 5.71 -32.78
C ASN A 782 17.69 6.11 -32.68
N ARG A 783 18.48 5.35 -31.90
CA ARG A 783 19.90 5.66 -31.69
C ARG A 783 20.68 5.39 -32.97
N ALA A 784 21.29 6.43 -33.55
CA ALA A 784 22.19 6.29 -34.68
C ALA A 784 23.32 5.29 -34.37
N ILE A 785 23.27 4.13 -35.02
CA ILE A 785 24.26 3.04 -34.86
C ILE A 785 25.66 3.62 -35.08
N PRO A 786 26.64 3.38 -34.17
CA PRO A 786 28.02 3.79 -34.37
C PRO A 786 28.57 3.17 -35.66
N ASN A 787 28.67 4.02 -36.71
CA ASN A 787 29.00 3.69 -38.11
C ASN A 787 29.71 2.33 -38.28
N PRO A 788 29.02 1.28 -38.76
CA PRO A 788 29.59 -0.06 -38.83
C PRO A 788 30.89 -0.03 -39.61
N GLN A 789 31.93 -0.68 -39.08
CA GLN A 789 33.23 -0.68 -39.73
C GLN A 789 33.09 -1.20 -41.16
N LYS A 790 33.76 -0.54 -42.11
CA LYS A 790 33.78 -0.97 -43.51
C LYS A 790 34.10 -2.47 -43.57
N PRO A 791 33.22 -3.31 -44.15
CA PRO A 791 33.51 -4.73 -44.25
C PRO A 791 34.74 -4.93 -45.13
N ASP A 792 35.79 -5.55 -44.57
CA ASP A 792 36.95 -5.96 -45.35
C ASP A 792 36.51 -7.03 -46.36
N VAL A 793 36.77 -6.76 -47.64
CA VAL A 793 36.21 -7.56 -48.74
C VAL A 793 37.00 -8.86 -48.91
N VAL A 794 36.59 -9.89 -48.17
CA VAL A 794 37.02 -11.27 -48.42
C VAL A 794 36.38 -11.78 -49.70
N THR A 795 37.21 -12.25 -50.63
CA THR A 795 36.84 -12.57 -52.01
C THR A 795 35.93 -13.80 -52.11
N ARG A 796 34.78 -13.67 -52.81
CA ARG A 796 34.07 -14.83 -53.38
C ARG A 796 34.79 -15.36 -54.62
N PHE A 797 34.55 -16.64 -54.93
CA PHE A 797 35.11 -17.37 -56.06
C PHE A 797 34.66 -16.81 -57.43
N GLU A 798 35.53 -16.91 -58.42
CA GLU A 798 35.14 -16.82 -59.84
C GLU A 798 34.30 -18.05 -60.26
N PRO A 799 33.56 -17.97 -61.38
CA PRO A 799 34.16 -18.54 -62.59
C PRO A 799 34.18 -17.58 -63.78
N ALA A 800 35.26 -17.65 -64.56
CA ALA A 800 35.43 -16.84 -65.78
C ALA A 800 34.55 -17.33 -66.95
N ASN A 801 34.05 -16.40 -67.78
CA ASN A 801 34.75 -16.09 -69.04
C ASN A 801 34.14 -14.92 -69.86
N ASP A 802 35.07 -14.11 -70.37
CA ASP A 802 35.11 -13.48 -71.70
C ASP A 802 33.84 -12.83 -72.32
N ASN A 803 33.78 -11.49 -72.26
CA ASN A 803 34.12 -10.74 -73.48
C ASN A 803 34.68 -9.33 -73.22
N ARG A 804 35.40 -8.78 -74.19
CA ARG A 804 36.07 -7.45 -74.13
C ARG A 804 35.52 -6.49 -75.19
N LEU A 805 35.42 -5.21 -74.84
CA LEU A 805 35.64 -4.00 -75.68
C LEU A 805 35.35 -2.75 -74.83
N ILE A 806 36.30 -2.19 -74.09
CA ILE A 806 37.37 -1.26 -74.54
C ILE A 806 36.85 0.03 -75.19
N VAL A 807 36.76 1.10 -74.39
CA VAL A 807 37.34 2.44 -74.70
C VAL A 807 37.94 2.99 -73.39
N ASN A 808 39.03 3.75 -73.43
CA ASN A 808 39.83 4.05 -72.23
C ASN A 808 40.48 5.46 -72.25
N ARG A 809 40.00 6.37 -71.36
CA ARG A 809 40.72 7.57 -70.84
C ARG A 809 41.14 8.63 -71.90
N PRO A 810 41.82 9.76 -71.56
CA PRO A 810 42.27 10.33 -70.27
C PRO A 810 41.64 11.73 -69.95
N LYS A 811 42.03 12.56 -68.95
CA LYS A 811 42.61 12.47 -67.57
C LYS A 811 43.25 13.85 -67.24
N ASP A 812 43.57 14.12 -65.96
CA ASP A 812 44.49 15.19 -65.46
C ASP A 812 43.96 16.66 -65.46
N ALA A 813 44.31 17.58 -64.52
CA ALA A 813 45.02 17.46 -63.23
C ALA A 813 44.84 18.69 -62.27
N GLU A 814 44.94 18.43 -60.94
CA GLU A 814 45.58 19.21 -59.83
C GLU A 814 45.33 20.72 -59.52
N ARG A 815 44.74 20.99 -58.31
CA ARG A 815 45.27 21.75 -57.11
C ARG A 815 45.71 23.26 -57.24
N PRO A 816 45.97 24.04 -56.14
CA PRO A 816 45.52 24.02 -54.71
C PRO A 816 45.14 25.41 -54.06
N LYS A 817 44.59 25.37 -52.83
CA LYS A 817 44.72 26.29 -51.65
C LYS A 817 44.92 27.83 -51.78
N ILE A 818 44.16 28.60 -50.97
CA ILE A 818 44.49 29.97 -50.47
C ILE A 818 44.29 30.05 -48.92
N HIS A 819 44.85 31.06 -48.23
CA HIS A 819 45.09 31.14 -46.78
C HIS A 819 43.96 31.68 -45.86
N ARG A 820 44.08 31.40 -44.54
CA ARG A 820 43.40 32.09 -43.42
C ARG A 820 44.18 33.30 -42.89
N SER A 821 43.50 34.40 -42.54
CA SER A 821 43.74 35.30 -41.39
C SER A 821 42.60 36.37 -41.35
N LYS A 822 42.19 37.02 -40.26
CA LYS A 822 42.64 37.07 -38.85
C LYS A 822 41.49 37.60 -37.93
N TYR A 823 41.66 37.46 -36.61
CA TYR A 823 40.86 37.95 -35.46
C TYR A 823 40.40 39.45 -35.49
N VAL A 824 39.52 40.01 -34.61
CA VAL A 824 39.12 39.66 -33.21
C VAL A 824 37.80 40.34 -32.70
N HIS A 825 37.33 39.94 -31.50
CA HIS A 825 36.36 40.53 -30.53
C HIS A 825 34.81 40.52 -30.73
N GLU A 826 34.16 39.71 -29.86
CA GLU A 826 33.01 39.95 -28.94
C GLU A 826 31.75 40.80 -29.30
N PRO A 827 30.52 40.29 -28.99
CA PRO A 827 29.24 41.02 -29.08
C PRO A 827 28.53 41.26 -27.72
N THR A 828 27.57 42.20 -27.69
CA THR A 828 26.32 42.33 -26.85
C THR A 828 25.93 43.82 -26.67
N PRO A 829 24.71 44.20 -26.19
CA PRO A 829 23.39 43.51 -26.15
C PRO A 829 22.21 44.41 -26.66
N TYR A 830 20.96 43.93 -26.54
CA TYR A 830 19.67 44.64 -26.67
C TYR A 830 19.30 45.23 -28.06
N THR A 831 18.04 45.34 -28.49
CA THR A 831 16.73 45.42 -27.77
C THR A 831 15.60 44.86 -28.66
N GLY A 832 14.47 44.45 -28.07
CA GLY A 832 13.23 44.16 -28.81
C GLY A 832 12.00 44.22 -27.90
N GLN A 833 11.23 45.31 -27.99
CA GLN A 833 9.93 45.47 -27.33
C GLN A 833 8.85 45.78 -28.37
N SER A 834 7.67 45.19 -28.19
CA SER A 834 6.40 45.70 -28.71
C SER A 834 5.29 45.36 -27.73
N VAL A 835 4.36 46.29 -27.53
CA VAL A 835 3.23 46.23 -26.60
C VAL A 835 1.99 46.75 -27.34
N ASP A 836 0.78 46.46 -26.85
CA ASP A 836 -0.54 46.87 -27.38
C ASP A 836 -0.98 46.17 -28.70
N ARG A 837 -2.29 45.94 -28.97
CA ARG A 837 -3.53 46.43 -28.31
C ARG A 837 -4.77 45.56 -28.62
N LEU A 838 -5.88 45.84 -27.90
CA LEU A 838 -7.29 45.46 -28.15
C LEU A 838 -7.61 43.98 -27.79
N PHE A 839 -8.82 43.61 -27.35
CA PHE A 839 -10.17 44.08 -27.73
C PHE A 839 -11.13 44.46 -26.57
N ASP A 840 -12.30 45.01 -26.94
CA ASP A 840 -13.49 45.21 -26.11
C ASP A 840 -14.76 45.30 -27.02
N ARG A 841 -15.96 44.97 -26.49
CA ARG A 841 -17.33 45.08 -27.07
C ARG A 841 -17.70 44.06 -28.19
N ILE A 842 -18.96 43.60 -28.38
CA ILE A 842 -20.27 44.01 -27.81
C ILE A 842 -21.37 42.89 -27.89
N GLU A 843 -22.31 42.90 -26.91
CA GLU A 843 -23.70 42.35 -26.83
C GLU A 843 -24.09 40.84 -27.04
N PRO A 844 -25.05 40.28 -26.25
CA PRO A 844 -25.53 38.88 -26.32
C PRO A 844 -27.01 38.71 -26.75
N VAL A 845 -27.51 37.45 -26.82
CA VAL A 845 -28.95 37.11 -26.98
C VAL A 845 -29.42 36.00 -26.00
N TRP A 846 -30.61 36.22 -25.44
CA TRP A 846 -31.48 35.37 -24.59
C TRP A 846 -31.74 33.90 -25.04
N ILE A 847 -32.28 32.93 -24.26
CA ILE A 847 -32.56 32.61 -22.81
C ILE A 847 -33.43 31.28 -22.80
N PRO A 848 -33.89 30.61 -21.71
CA PRO A 848 -33.82 30.79 -20.23
C PRO A 848 -32.96 29.66 -19.58
N ASP A 849 -33.06 29.13 -18.34
CA ASP A 849 -33.90 29.25 -17.11
C ASP A 849 -32.95 29.23 -15.88
N GLU A 850 -33.19 29.96 -14.77
CA GLU A 850 -33.80 29.51 -13.48
C GLU A 850 -33.30 28.13 -12.96
N ASP A 851 -32.38 28.07 -11.99
CA ASP A 851 -32.71 28.22 -10.56
C ASP A 851 -31.54 28.73 -9.65
N ALA A 852 -31.83 28.95 -8.34
CA ALA A 852 -30.93 29.01 -7.18
C ALA A 852 -29.67 29.91 -7.19
N ARG A 853 -29.87 31.20 -6.89
CA ARG A 853 -28.95 32.01 -6.05
C ARG A 853 -29.05 31.51 -4.58
N GLU A 854 -28.20 31.80 -3.58
CA GLU A 854 -27.10 32.78 -3.29
C GLU A 854 -26.44 32.25 -1.97
N ARG A 855 -25.15 32.32 -1.59
CA ARG A 855 -23.93 33.09 -1.92
C ARG A 855 -22.67 32.27 -1.54
N PHE A 856 -21.49 32.70 -2.00
CA PHE A 856 -20.25 32.76 -1.19
C PHE A 856 -19.42 33.99 -1.60
N ASP A 857 -18.41 34.38 -0.80
CA ASP A 857 -17.68 35.65 -0.89
C ASP A 857 -16.29 35.48 -1.53
N PRO A 858 -15.93 36.14 -2.66
CA PRO A 858 -14.79 35.75 -3.49
C PRO A 858 -13.53 36.64 -3.37
N ASP A 859 -13.21 37.18 -2.19
CA ASP A 859 -12.16 38.21 -2.00
C ASP A 859 -10.82 37.70 -1.39
N GLU A 860 -10.54 36.39 -1.42
CA GLU A 860 -9.25 35.81 -0.98
C GLU A 860 -8.70 34.73 -1.95
N ALA A 861 -8.47 35.10 -3.21
CA ALA A 861 -7.91 34.20 -4.23
C ALA A 861 -6.79 34.81 -5.12
N GLU A 862 -6.09 35.85 -4.64
CA GLU A 862 -4.92 36.42 -5.34
C GLU A 862 -3.65 36.47 -4.45
N ARG A 863 -3.31 35.32 -3.86
CA ARG A 863 -1.99 35.05 -3.26
C ARG A 863 -1.54 33.61 -3.52
N ILE A 864 -0.93 33.39 -4.68
CA ILE A 864 0.22 32.51 -4.98
C ILE A 864 0.29 32.36 -6.51
N VAL A 865 1.25 33.08 -7.11
CA VAL A 865 1.87 32.88 -8.44
C VAL A 865 3.32 33.34 -8.29
#